data_AF-V9XNE1-F1
#
_entry.id   AF-V9XNE1-F1
#
_cell.length_a   1.000
_cell.length_b   1.000
_cell.length_c   1.000
_cell.angle_alpha   90.00
_cell.angle_beta   90.00
_cell.angle_gamma   90.00
#
_symmetry.space_group_name_H-M   'P 1'
#
loop_
_entity.id
_entity.type
_entity.pdbx_description
1 polymer ?
#
loop_
_entity_poly.entity_id
_entity_poly.type
_entity_poly.pdbx_seq_one_letter_code
_entity_poly.pdbx_strand_id
1 'polypeptide(L)'
;MLHGLWSPGSGLMLWWDPAAEPDPDALPSALRRWIDRPFRHRITLTFPTETEPSTLPAVAVAPADAAELLLDMPRRPGGVGGDLRYLAHVARGIERWAQAGRVAPELVRVEKQWWARWRLLGGEKTRAWSAELAAAMSPAQRQLGRPVDLLDDLCRELTDPIVRTLYGSSTSLHPLVAALAEGSPHPRGTQRMADALEEWRASLAGYEPDLVLRLVEPDDVDDGVGADSIWRLEVCLRPEGQSPTPLPVEDTDPHLLQIGVRKLGTALQAYPRLQDVPRDPDSLDLLLPTPVVVDLVEHGARELDAAGIAVLLPRAWTRVDPSLRLQVESPVAPVSADDSVVGMSAIVSYEWQLAVGDMLLTPSEMEELVAANSDLVKLRGKWVRADAEALARAARYVTAHSAEDATLGSLFAQFTGDDAPPAEVTEISASGWVEMLLDGQAHPEPVPVPAGLNAELRPYQQRGLDWLAFMSRLGLGAVLADDMGLGKTIQVLALLAHERESGLRNAPTLLVCPMSVVGNWQREAERFVPDLRVHVHHGAQRLSGPALAAAAADHDLVVTTYAIAARDVAQLATLTWQRVVLDEAQHVKNTATAQSRATRAVPAAHRIALTGTPVENRLEELRAILDFANPSLLGTAASFRARFAVPIERDHDAVAAARLRALSAPFVMRRVKTDPDVISDLPEKFEQTVRANLTAEQAALYRAVVDDMMRRIRDKEGMARKGAVLAALTRLKQVCNHPAHYLGDGSPVLRRGRHRSGKLGLVEDIVESVLADGEKVLLFTQFREFGELVVPYLEERFATTVPFLHGGVSKGRRDAMVDGFQSEGGPPIMVLSLKAGGTGLNLTAANHVVHLDRWWNPAVENQATDRAFRIGQRRDVQVRKLVCVGTVEERIDEMLTGKQELAEIVVGAGENWITELSTDQLHSLLTLGDDAVGD
;
A
#
# COMPACT_ATOMS: atom_id res chain seq x y z
N MET A 1 -2.75 -41.37 -20.46
CA MET A 1 -1.56 -40.84 -19.73
C MET A 1 -0.89 -41.98 -18.96
N LEU A 2 0.40 -41.86 -18.64
CA LEU A 2 1.12 -42.84 -17.82
C LEU A 2 1.06 -42.44 -16.34
N HIS A 3 0.62 -43.36 -15.47
CA HIS A 3 0.53 -43.17 -14.03
C HIS A 3 1.54 -44.05 -13.29
N GLY A 4 1.79 -43.74 -12.02
CA GLY A 4 2.77 -44.43 -11.19
C GLY A 4 2.36 -44.47 -9.72
N LEU A 5 2.60 -45.60 -9.06
CA LEU A 5 2.30 -45.85 -7.66
C LEU A 5 3.48 -46.58 -7.04
N TRP A 6 3.78 -46.29 -5.78
CA TRP A 6 4.77 -47.03 -5.01
C TRP A 6 4.11 -48.19 -4.27
N SER A 7 4.55 -49.41 -4.52
CA SER A 7 4.08 -50.60 -3.81
C SER A 7 5.19 -51.15 -2.92
N PRO A 8 5.03 -51.16 -1.59
CA PRO A 8 5.98 -51.78 -0.69
C PRO A 8 6.34 -53.22 -1.12
N GLY A 9 7.64 -53.52 -1.16
CA GLY A 9 8.17 -54.81 -1.61
C GLY A 9 8.17 -55.06 -3.13
N SER A 10 7.49 -54.25 -3.94
CA SER A 10 7.48 -54.37 -5.41
C SER A 10 8.11 -53.18 -6.14
N GLY A 11 8.27 -52.03 -5.49
CA GLY A 11 8.85 -50.82 -6.06
C GLY A 11 7.81 -49.95 -6.78
N LEU A 12 8.25 -49.24 -7.83
CA LEU A 12 7.38 -48.35 -8.61
C LEU A 12 6.60 -49.16 -9.65
N MET A 13 5.26 -49.11 -9.60
CA MET A 13 4.40 -49.72 -10.60
C MET A 13 3.89 -48.66 -11.58
N LEU A 14 4.14 -48.86 -12.86
CA LEU A 14 3.70 -47.98 -13.95
C LEU A 14 2.53 -48.61 -14.71
N TRP A 15 1.48 -47.84 -14.98
CA TRP A 15 0.34 -48.28 -15.77
C TRP A 15 -0.20 -47.18 -16.68
N TRP A 16 -0.90 -47.59 -17.74
CA TRP A 16 -1.62 -46.68 -18.63
C TRP A 16 -3.03 -46.43 -18.14
N ASP A 17 -3.46 -45.17 -18.18
CA ASP A 17 -4.85 -44.80 -17.96
C ASP A 17 -5.77 -45.51 -18.96
N PRO A 18 -6.73 -46.34 -18.51
CA PRO A 18 -7.63 -47.07 -19.40
C PRO A 18 -8.60 -46.17 -20.17
N ALA A 19 -8.83 -44.93 -19.73
CA ALA A 19 -9.75 -43.98 -20.35
C ALA A 19 -9.13 -43.15 -21.50
N ALA A 20 -7.82 -43.28 -21.74
CA ALA A 20 -7.10 -42.49 -22.75
C ALA A 20 -6.21 -43.38 -23.62
N GLU A 21 -6.17 -43.11 -24.94
CA GLU A 21 -5.24 -43.79 -25.82
C GLU A 21 -3.78 -43.53 -25.40
N PRO A 22 -2.91 -44.55 -25.32
CA PRO A 22 -1.50 -44.37 -25.00
C PRO A 22 -0.81 -43.53 -26.08
N ASP A 23 -0.12 -42.47 -25.66
CA ASP A 23 0.77 -41.68 -26.51
C ASP A 23 2.21 -41.81 -25.97
N PRO A 24 3.00 -42.77 -26.48
CA PRO A 24 4.39 -42.98 -26.09
C PRO A 24 5.32 -41.82 -26.48
N ASP A 25 4.97 -41.07 -27.53
CA ASP A 25 5.80 -40.00 -28.07
C ASP A 25 5.75 -38.75 -27.19
N ALA A 26 4.64 -38.53 -26.49
CA ALA A 26 4.49 -37.50 -25.46
C ALA A 26 5.29 -37.75 -24.17
N LEU A 27 5.85 -38.94 -23.96
CA LEU A 27 6.58 -39.30 -22.74
C LEU A 27 8.07 -38.90 -22.77
N PRO A 28 8.63 -38.45 -21.62
CA PRO A 28 10.08 -38.29 -21.44
C PRO A 28 10.88 -39.53 -21.83
N SER A 29 12.08 -39.33 -22.39
CA SER A 29 12.98 -40.39 -22.84
C SER A 29 13.30 -41.44 -21.77
N ALA A 30 13.45 -41.01 -20.50
CA ALA A 30 13.71 -41.89 -19.36
C ALA A 30 12.61 -42.96 -19.12
N LEU A 31 11.36 -42.67 -19.53
CA LEU A 31 10.21 -43.57 -19.38
C LEU A 31 10.03 -44.52 -20.57
N ARG A 32 10.56 -44.19 -21.75
CA ARG A 32 10.37 -44.94 -22.99
C ARG A 32 10.91 -46.38 -22.91
N ARG A 33 12.04 -46.59 -22.21
CA ARG A 33 12.64 -47.93 -22.00
C ARG A 33 11.82 -48.88 -21.12
N TRP A 34 10.82 -48.37 -20.39
CA TRP A 34 10.01 -49.13 -19.44
C TRP A 34 8.62 -49.45 -19.98
N ILE A 35 8.08 -48.62 -20.87
CA ILE A 35 6.77 -48.83 -21.51
C ILE A 35 6.81 -49.89 -22.62
N ASP A 36 7.99 -50.17 -23.20
CA ASP A 36 8.19 -51.27 -24.19
C ASP A 36 8.23 -52.66 -23.54
N ARG A 37 8.25 -52.74 -22.20
CA ARG A 37 8.26 -54.02 -21.47
C ARG A 37 6.84 -54.57 -21.35
N PRO A 38 6.66 -55.91 -21.38
CA PRO A 38 5.35 -56.50 -21.16
C PRO A 38 4.86 -56.20 -19.73
N PHE A 39 3.62 -55.72 -19.60
CA PHE A 39 2.98 -55.37 -18.34
C PHE A 39 2.52 -56.66 -17.63
N ARG A 40 3.49 -57.36 -17.03
CA ARG A 40 3.28 -58.70 -16.43
C ARG A 40 2.70 -58.65 -15.03
N HIS A 41 2.75 -57.50 -14.37
CA HIS A 41 2.17 -57.34 -13.03
C HIS A 41 0.74 -56.82 -13.12
N ARG A 42 -0.01 -56.98 -12.04
CA ARG A 42 -1.38 -56.48 -11.93
C ARG A 42 -1.51 -55.61 -10.69
N ILE A 43 -2.15 -54.46 -10.85
CA ILE A 43 -2.50 -53.54 -9.77
C ILE A 43 -4.02 -53.45 -9.69
N THR A 44 -4.57 -53.38 -8.48
CA THR A 44 -6.01 -53.23 -8.26
C THR A 44 -6.25 -51.85 -7.67
N LEU A 45 -6.99 -51.00 -8.38
CA LEU A 45 -7.30 -49.63 -7.99
C LEU A 45 -8.79 -49.37 -8.13
N THR A 46 -9.35 -48.57 -7.23
CA THR A 46 -10.71 -48.06 -7.33
C THR A 46 -10.66 -46.62 -7.82
N PHE A 47 -11.24 -46.35 -8.99
CA PHE A 47 -11.26 -45.01 -9.58
C PHE A 47 -12.45 -44.19 -9.02
N PRO A 48 -12.36 -42.85 -8.95
CA PRO A 48 -13.43 -42.00 -8.39
C PRO A 48 -14.81 -42.16 -9.06
N THR A 49 -14.83 -42.63 -10.31
CA THR A 49 -16.03 -42.84 -11.12
C THR A 49 -16.56 -44.28 -11.08
N GLU A 50 -15.86 -45.20 -10.41
CA GLU A 50 -16.18 -46.63 -10.37
C GLU A 50 -16.42 -47.10 -8.92
N THR A 51 -17.49 -47.86 -8.69
CA THR A 51 -17.82 -48.42 -7.38
C THR A 51 -17.11 -49.74 -7.07
N GLU A 52 -16.55 -50.42 -8.08
CA GLU A 52 -15.82 -51.67 -7.93
C GLU A 52 -14.33 -51.50 -8.29
N PRO A 53 -13.41 -52.23 -7.63
CA PRO A 53 -11.98 -52.15 -7.94
C PRO A 53 -11.66 -52.75 -9.32
N SER A 54 -10.90 -52.01 -10.12
CA SER A 54 -10.44 -52.41 -11.45
C SER A 54 -9.01 -52.95 -11.40
N THR A 55 -8.77 -54.14 -11.97
CA THR A 55 -7.43 -54.75 -12.03
C THR A 55 -6.73 -54.45 -13.35
N LEU A 56 -5.74 -53.55 -13.30
CA LEU A 56 -4.99 -53.05 -14.45
C LEU A 56 -3.63 -53.75 -14.61
N PRO A 57 -3.16 -53.93 -15.86
CA PRO A 57 -1.80 -54.39 -16.13
C PRO A 57 -0.79 -53.29 -15.76
N ALA A 58 0.34 -53.66 -15.17
CA ALA A 58 1.40 -52.75 -14.76
C ALA A 58 2.81 -53.31 -15.03
N VAL A 59 3.77 -52.40 -15.17
CA VAL A 59 5.22 -52.71 -15.17
C VAL A 59 5.78 -52.38 -13.80
N ALA A 60 6.45 -53.34 -13.17
CA ALA A 60 7.19 -53.11 -11.94
C ALA A 60 8.61 -52.62 -12.25
N VAL A 61 9.03 -51.57 -11.57
CA VAL A 61 10.36 -50.96 -11.64
C VAL A 61 10.99 -51.08 -10.26
N ALA A 62 12.15 -51.74 -10.19
CA ALA A 62 12.85 -51.95 -8.93
C ALA A 62 13.28 -50.61 -8.29
N PRO A 63 13.39 -50.52 -6.95
CA PRO A 63 13.73 -49.27 -6.26
C PRO A 63 14.95 -48.51 -6.81
N ALA A 64 16.02 -49.22 -7.18
CA ALA A 64 17.23 -48.61 -7.75
C ALA A 64 16.96 -47.96 -9.13
N ASP A 65 16.26 -48.67 -10.02
CA ASP A 65 15.86 -48.16 -11.33
C ASP A 65 14.82 -47.03 -11.20
N ALA A 66 13.95 -47.12 -10.20
CA ALA A 66 12.92 -46.12 -9.91
C ALA A 66 13.56 -44.81 -9.42
N ALA A 67 14.60 -44.87 -8.59
CA ALA A 67 15.35 -43.69 -8.15
C ALA A 67 15.92 -42.90 -9.35
N GLU A 68 16.62 -43.58 -10.27
CA GLU A 68 17.16 -42.97 -11.49
C GLU A 68 16.03 -42.37 -12.34
N LEU A 69 14.99 -43.15 -12.62
CA LEU A 69 13.85 -42.74 -13.43
C LEU A 69 13.11 -41.51 -12.87
N LEU A 70 12.90 -41.46 -11.56
CA LEU A 70 12.16 -40.37 -10.89
C LEU A 70 12.99 -39.07 -10.82
N LEU A 71 14.31 -39.17 -10.65
CA LEU A 71 15.20 -38.01 -10.64
C LEU A 71 15.42 -37.42 -12.04
N ASP A 72 15.58 -38.27 -13.06
CA ASP A 72 15.74 -37.86 -14.47
C ASP A 72 14.47 -37.29 -15.11
N MET A 73 13.32 -37.44 -14.44
CA MET A 73 12.06 -36.91 -14.92
C MET A 73 12.14 -35.36 -15.00
N PRO A 74 11.63 -34.71 -16.08
CA PRO A 74 11.50 -33.26 -16.11
C PRO A 74 10.62 -32.71 -14.98
N ARG A 75 10.74 -31.42 -14.63
CA ARG A 75 9.87 -30.81 -13.60
C ARG A 75 8.39 -30.73 -14.03
N ARG A 76 8.13 -30.67 -15.34
CA ARG A 76 6.78 -30.68 -15.94
C ARG A 76 6.74 -31.69 -17.10
N PRO A 77 6.65 -32.99 -16.81
CA PRO A 77 6.64 -34.02 -17.85
C PRO A 77 5.28 -34.04 -18.58
N GLY A 78 5.32 -34.03 -19.91
CA GLY A 78 4.15 -34.31 -20.76
C GLY A 78 3.74 -35.77 -20.67
N GLY A 79 2.45 -36.07 -20.90
CA GLY A 79 1.93 -37.45 -20.93
C GLY A 79 1.90 -38.22 -19.59
N VAL A 80 2.37 -37.62 -18.49
CA VAL A 80 2.51 -38.25 -17.17
C VAL A 80 1.45 -37.73 -16.18
N GLY A 81 0.77 -38.64 -15.47
CA GLY A 81 -0.25 -38.35 -14.46
C GLY A 81 0.31 -37.71 -13.17
N GLY A 82 -0.57 -37.10 -12.38
CA GLY A 82 -0.20 -36.40 -11.14
C GLY A 82 0.47 -37.30 -10.09
N ASP A 83 0.07 -38.57 -10.02
CA ASP A 83 0.61 -39.56 -9.06
C ASP A 83 2.11 -39.79 -9.27
N LEU A 84 2.53 -39.97 -10.53
CA LEU A 84 3.93 -40.19 -10.87
C LEU A 84 4.77 -38.91 -10.69
N ARG A 85 4.19 -37.72 -10.93
CA ARG A 85 4.84 -36.44 -10.63
C ARG A 85 5.06 -36.24 -9.13
N TYR A 86 4.10 -36.68 -8.31
CA TYR A 86 4.23 -36.66 -6.85
C TYR A 86 5.41 -37.55 -6.40
N LEU A 87 5.52 -38.78 -6.91
CA LEU A 87 6.65 -39.66 -6.58
C LEU A 87 7.99 -39.06 -7.01
N ALA A 88 8.05 -38.39 -8.17
CA ALA A 88 9.25 -37.68 -8.60
C ALA A 88 9.58 -36.49 -7.69
N HIS A 89 8.58 -35.80 -7.13
CA HIS A 89 8.79 -34.74 -6.14
C HIS A 89 9.36 -35.30 -4.83
N VAL A 90 8.86 -36.44 -4.35
CA VAL A 90 9.41 -37.10 -3.15
C VAL A 90 10.87 -37.51 -3.37
N ALA A 91 11.20 -38.14 -4.51
CA ALA A 91 12.57 -38.54 -4.84
C ALA A 91 13.56 -37.36 -4.82
N ARG A 92 13.19 -36.21 -5.42
CA ARG A 92 14.00 -34.97 -5.36
C ARG A 92 14.12 -34.39 -3.94
N GLY A 93 13.10 -34.58 -3.10
CA GLY A 93 13.18 -34.23 -1.69
C GLY A 93 14.22 -35.06 -0.94
N ILE A 94 14.23 -36.38 -1.17
CA ILE A 94 15.23 -37.30 -0.63
C ILE A 94 16.64 -36.89 -1.09
N GLU A 95 16.82 -36.60 -2.37
CA GLU A 95 18.10 -36.13 -2.93
C GLU A 95 18.60 -34.86 -2.24
N ARG A 96 17.73 -33.86 -2.01
CA ARG A 96 18.10 -32.63 -1.29
C ARG A 96 18.55 -32.90 0.15
N TRP A 97 17.85 -33.79 0.86
CA TRP A 97 18.26 -34.17 2.21
C TRP A 97 19.59 -34.93 2.22
N ALA A 98 19.81 -35.81 1.25
CA ALA A 98 21.07 -36.51 1.06
C ALA A 98 22.22 -35.55 0.76
N GLN A 99 22.03 -34.58 -0.15
CA GLN A 99 23.01 -33.54 -0.46
C GLN A 99 23.35 -32.65 0.76
N ALA A 100 22.37 -32.43 1.64
CA ALA A 100 22.57 -31.73 2.90
C ALA A 100 23.27 -32.58 3.99
N GLY A 101 23.74 -33.78 3.65
CA GLY A 101 24.43 -34.68 4.58
C GLY A 101 23.52 -35.33 5.61
N ARG A 102 22.20 -35.31 5.41
CA ARG A 102 21.22 -35.84 6.38
C ARG A 102 20.94 -37.33 6.16
N VAL A 103 22.00 -38.12 6.04
CA VAL A 103 21.94 -39.57 5.85
C VAL A 103 22.92 -40.27 6.78
N ALA A 104 22.59 -41.48 7.19
CA ALA A 104 23.44 -42.33 8.00
C ALA A 104 23.43 -43.78 7.50
N PRO A 105 24.53 -44.51 7.68
CA PRO A 105 24.58 -45.94 7.41
C PRO A 105 23.71 -46.76 8.36
N GLU A 106 23.08 -47.79 7.78
CA GLU A 106 22.33 -48.83 8.47
C GLU A 106 22.86 -50.20 8.00
N LEU A 107 22.84 -51.19 8.90
CA LEU A 107 23.19 -52.56 8.55
C LEU A 107 21.97 -53.46 8.71
N VAL A 108 21.47 -54.00 7.58
CA VAL A 108 20.27 -54.84 7.54
C VAL A 108 20.60 -56.27 7.15
N ARG A 109 19.86 -57.24 7.67
CA ARG A 109 20.05 -58.65 7.35
C ARG A 109 19.03 -59.11 6.31
N VAL A 110 19.49 -59.43 5.10
CA VAL A 110 18.67 -59.88 3.97
C VAL A 110 19.27 -61.18 3.42
N GLU A 111 18.45 -62.21 3.20
CA GLU A 111 18.88 -63.53 2.68
C GLU A 111 20.09 -64.14 3.41
N LYS A 112 20.10 -64.03 4.74
CA LYS A 112 21.18 -64.48 5.64
C LYS A 112 22.51 -63.73 5.50
N GLN A 113 22.59 -62.72 4.65
CA GLN A 113 23.75 -61.83 4.49
C GLN A 113 23.46 -60.46 5.12
N TRP A 114 24.53 -59.74 5.48
CA TRP A 114 24.43 -58.38 6.00
C TRP A 114 24.68 -57.38 4.90
N TRP A 115 23.81 -56.40 4.75
CA TRP A 115 23.88 -55.38 3.73
C TRP A 115 23.99 -54.02 4.39
N ALA A 116 24.98 -53.23 3.96
CA ALA A 116 25.13 -51.86 4.39
C ALA A 116 24.36 -50.94 3.44
N ARG A 117 23.46 -50.12 3.99
CA ARG A 117 22.59 -49.21 3.23
C ARG A 117 22.61 -47.80 3.80
N TRP A 118 22.30 -46.82 2.97
CA TRP A 118 22.03 -45.46 3.44
C TRP A 118 20.57 -45.26 3.81
N ARG A 119 20.35 -44.58 4.94
CA ARG A 119 19.03 -44.23 5.45
C ARG A 119 18.99 -42.74 5.80
N LEU A 120 17.87 -42.08 5.56
CA LEU A 120 17.68 -40.68 5.95
C LEU A 120 17.71 -40.52 7.47
N LEU A 121 18.36 -39.47 7.95
CA LEU A 121 18.31 -39.07 9.35
C LEU A 121 16.94 -38.47 9.68
N GLY A 122 16.38 -38.93 10.80
CA GLY A 122 15.17 -38.34 11.38
C GLY A 122 15.40 -36.94 11.94
N GLY A 123 14.34 -36.35 12.48
CA GLY A 123 14.37 -35.03 13.11
C GLY A 123 13.07 -34.27 12.87
N GLU A 124 12.87 -33.16 13.56
CA GLU A 124 11.63 -32.40 13.49
C GLU A 124 11.36 -31.85 12.07
N LYS A 125 12.39 -31.32 11.40
CA LYS A 125 12.28 -30.83 10.01
C LYS A 125 11.96 -31.93 8.99
N THR A 126 12.56 -33.12 9.15
CA THR A 126 12.26 -34.27 8.29
C THR A 126 10.85 -34.80 8.57
N ARG A 127 10.39 -34.79 9.84
CA ARG A 127 9.01 -35.17 10.20
C ARG A 127 7.98 -34.19 9.63
N ALA A 128 8.24 -32.89 9.71
CA ALA A 128 7.37 -31.87 9.11
C ALA A 128 7.28 -32.04 7.58
N TRP A 129 8.41 -32.23 6.91
CA TRP A 129 8.46 -32.52 5.48
C TRP A 129 7.67 -33.80 5.12
N SER A 130 7.85 -34.89 5.87
CA SER A 130 7.09 -36.13 5.66
C SER A 130 5.59 -35.94 5.90
N ALA A 131 5.18 -35.13 6.87
CA ALA A 131 3.78 -34.83 7.15
C ALA A 131 3.10 -34.05 6.02
N GLU A 132 3.80 -33.07 5.43
CA GLU A 132 3.32 -32.33 4.26
C GLU A 132 3.12 -33.26 3.05
N LEU A 133 4.09 -34.14 2.79
CA LEU A 133 3.97 -35.12 1.71
C LEU A 133 2.84 -36.11 1.95
N ALA A 134 2.65 -36.57 3.20
CA ALA A 134 1.55 -37.47 3.57
C ALA A 134 0.19 -36.83 3.27
N ALA A 135 0.05 -35.52 3.54
CA ALA A 135 -1.16 -34.75 3.24
C ALA A 135 -1.39 -34.58 1.73
N ALA A 136 -0.32 -34.44 0.94
CA ALA A 136 -0.36 -34.26 -0.51
C ALA A 136 -0.46 -35.58 -1.32
N MET A 137 -0.32 -36.74 -0.66
CA MET A 137 -0.34 -38.05 -1.30
C MET A 137 -1.63 -38.30 -2.10
N SER A 138 -1.51 -38.83 -3.31
CA SER A 138 -2.66 -39.00 -4.21
C SER A 138 -3.64 -40.08 -3.75
N PRO A 139 -4.93 -39.99 -4.12
CA PRO A 139 -5.94 -40.98 -3.73
C PRO A 139 -5.61 -42.41 -4.16
N ALA A 140 -4.99 -42.61 -5.33
CA ALA A 140 -4.59 -43.93 -5.81
C ALA A 140 -3.52 -44.57 -4.91
N GLN A 141 -2.53 -43.77 -4.47
CA GLN A 141 -1.47 -44.23 -3.58
C GLN A 141 -2.00 -44.60 -2.17
N ARG A 142 -2.96 -43.83 -1.64
CA ARG A 142 -3.57 -44.07 -0.31
C ARG A 142 -4.34 -45.39 -0.21
N GLN A 143 -4.74 -45.99 -1.32
CA GLN A 143 -5.44 -47.29 -1.32
C GLN A 143 -4.54 -48.46 -0.90
N LEU A 144 -3.22 -48.28 -0.94
CA LEU A 144 -2.23 -49.33 -0.66
C LEU A 144 -1.84 -49.41 0.82
N GLY A 145 -2.23 -48.43 1.64
CA GLY A 145 -1.85 -48.38 3.05
C GLY A 145 -1.94 -46.97 3.66
N ARG A 146 -1.50 -46.84 4.92
CA ARG A 146 -1.47 -45.52 5.59
C ARG A 146 -0.42 -44.63 4.92
N PRO A 147 -0.70 -43.35 4.68
CA PRO A 147 0.24 -42.45 4.00
C PRO A 147 1.62 -42.37 4.65
N VAL A 148 1.68 -42.39 5.98
CA VAL A 148 2.95 -42.36 6.73
C VAL A 148 3.77 -43.62 6.49
N ASP A 149 3.14 -44.80 6.58
CA ASP A 149 3.84 -46.08 6.38
C ASP A 149 4.36 -46.23 4.93
N LEU A 150 3.56 -45.77 3.95
CA LEU A 150 3.93 -45.78 2.53
C LEU A 150 5.08 -44.81 2.23
N LEU A 151 5.10 -43.62 2.85
CA LEU A 151 6.19 -42.67 2.71
C LEU A 151 7.46 -43.13 3.40
N ASP A 152 7.35 -43.75 4.57
CA ASP A 152 8.50 -44.28 5.29
C ASP A 152 9.17 -45.41 4.50
N ASP A 153 8.38 -46.28 3.87
CA ASP A 153 8.87 -47.33 2.97
C ASP A 153 9.53 -46.74 1.72
N LEU A 154 8.85 -45.80 1.04
CA LEU A 154 9.38 -45.11 -0.14
C LEU A 154 10.70 -44.39 0.16
N CYS A 155 10.75 -43.62 1.26
CA CYS A 155 11.96 -42.93 1.69
C CYS A 155 13.08 -43.92 2.01
N ARG A 156 12.78 -45.02 2.71
CA ARG A 156 13.78 -46.05 3.04
C ARG A 156 14.37 -46.71 1.81
N GLU A 157 13.53 -47.11 0.85
CA GLU A 157 13.96 -47.87 -0.32
C GLU A 157 14.61 -46.98 -1.40
N LEU A 158 14.26 -45.69 -1.48
CA LEU A 158 14.88 -44.76 -2.44
C LEU A 158 16.15 -44.07 -1.90
N THR A 159 16.33 -43.95 -0.58
CA THR A 159 17.52 -43.24 -0.04
C THR A 159 18.82 -43.90 -0.45
N ASP A 160 18.93 -45.23 -0.29
CA ASP A 160 20.15 -45.97 -0.61
C ASP A 160 20.62 -45.79 -2.07
N PRO A 161 19.78 -46.04 -3.10
CA PRO A 161 20.19 -45.84 -4.49
C PRO A 161 20.48 -44.37 -4.83
N ILE A 162 19.72 -43.41 -4.30
CA ILE A 162 19.95 -41.98 -4.54
C ILE A 162 21.33 -41.56 -3.99
N VAL A 163 21.65 -41.94 -2.76
CA VAL A 163 22.92 -41.59 -2.13
C VAL A 163 24.10 -42.23 -2.85
N ARG A 164 23.95 -43.49 -3.32
CA ARG A 164 25.01 -44.16 -4.11
C ARG A 164 25.30 -43.44 -5.43
N THR A 165 24.26 -42.98 -6.13
CA THR A 165 24.43 -42.17 -7.35
C THR A 165 25.16 -40.86 -7.06
N LEU A 166 24.85 -40.19 -5.94
CA LEU A 166 25.52 -38.96 -5.52
C LEU A 166 26.98 -39.17 -5.10
N TYR A 167 27.28 -40.28 -4.42
CA TYR A 167 28.60 -40.57 -3.86
C TYR A 167 29.57 -41.21 -4.89
N GLY A 168 29.05 -41.95 -5.87
CA GLY A 168 29.85 -42.64 -6.88
C GLY A 168 30.65 -43.84 -6.34
N SER A 169 31.60 -44.33 -7.13
CA SER A 169 32.48 -45.46 -6.74
C SER A 169 33.56 -45.02 -5.74
N SER A 170 33.72 -45.74 -4.64
CA SER A 170 34.75 -45.47 -3.62
C SER A 170 35.97 -46.39 -3.79
N THR A 171 37.19 -45.85 -3.58
CA THR A 171 38.44 -46.64 -3.47
C THR A 171 38.81 -46.97 -2.01
N SER A 172 37.85 -46.85 -1.07
CA SER A 172 38.11 -47.04 0.36
C SER A 172 38.43 -48.50 0.71
N LEU A 173 39.47 -48.71 1.50
CA LEU A 173 39.87 -50.03 2.03
C LEU A 173 38.99 -50.50 3.20
N HIS A 174 38.08 -49.66 3.71
CA HIS A 174 37.24 -50.01 4.86
C HIS A 174 36.00 -50.82 4.43
N PRO A 175 35.80 -52.06 4.94
CA PRO A 175 34.73 -52.96 4.47
C PRO A 175 33.30 -52.38 4.54
N LEU A 176 33.02 -51.55 5.55
CA LEU A 176 31.72 -50.86 5.66
C LEU A 176 31.52 -49.79 4.59
N VAL A 177 32.57 -49.01 4.28
CA VAL A 177 32.49 -47.94 3.28
C VAL A 177 32.43 -48.53 1.87
N ALA A 178 33.20 -49.59 1.61
CA ALA A 178 33.13 -50.34 0.37
C ALA A 178 31.72 -50.92 0.14
N ALA A 179 31.13 -51.58 1.17
CA ALA A 179 29.76 -52.09 1.09
C ALA A 179 28.70 -50.98 0.84
N LEU A 180 28.84 -49.83 1.51
CA LEU A 180 27.97 -48.66 1.35
C LEU A 180 28.12 -47.94 0.00
N ALA A 181 29.27 -48.06 -0.67
CA ALA A 181 29.47 -47.49 -2.00
C ALA A 181 29.03 -48.49 -3.10
N GLU A 182 29.48 -49.73 -3.03
CA GLU A 182 29.35 -50.72 -4.12
C GLU A 182 28.03 -51.51 -4.12
N GLY A 183 27.34 -51.54 -2.97
CA GLY A 183 26.08 -52.28 -2.83
C GLY A 183 26.34 -53.76 -2.70
N SER A 184 27.40 -54.11 -1.95
CA SER A 184 27.82 -55.48 -1.72
C SER A 184 27.55 -55.90 -0.27
N PRO A 185 27.37 -57.21 0.00
CA PRO A 185 27.23 -57.70 1.36
C PRO A 185 28.45 -57.37 2.22
N HIS A 186 28.23 -56.91 3.45
CA HIS A 186 29.30 -56.69 4.41
C HIS A 186 29.87 -58.03 4.90
N PRO A 187 31.16 -58.34 4.65
CA PRO A 187 31.71 -59.68 4.82
C PRO A 187 31.79 -60.14 6.28
N ARG A 188 31.76 -59.20 7.25
CA ARG A 188 31.81 -59.48 8.70
C ARG A 188 30.69 -58.80 9.48
N GLY A 189 29.52 -58.63 8.87
CA GLY A 189 28.39 -57.97 9.53
C GLY A 189 27.92 -58.77 10.76
N THR A 190 27.54 -58.07 11.83
CA THR A 190 26.98 -58.67 13.04
C THR A 190 25.84 -57.84 13.59
N GLN A 191 24.93 -58.46 14.36
CA GLN A 191 23.83 -57.74 15.02
C GLN A 191 24.36 -56.61 15.92
N ARG A 192 25.43 -56.86 16.68
CA ARG A 192 26.08 -55.84 17.52
C ARG A 192 26.52 -54.61 16.72
N MET A 193 26.99 -54.81 15.48
CA MET A 193 27.38 -53.70 14.61
C MET A 193 26.17 -52.94 14.06
N ALA A 194 25.07 -53.64 13.79
CA ALA A 194 23.79 -53.01 13.44
C ALA A 194 23.25 -52.18 14.61
N ASP A 195 23.25 -52.73 15.83
CA ASP A 195 22.78 -52.06 17.04
C ASP A 195 23.63 -50.81 17.35
N ALA A 196 24.96 -50.90 17.21
CA ALA A 196 25.86 -49.76 17.41
C ALA A 196 25.66 -48.64 16.37
N LEU A 197 25.40 -49.00 15.11
CA LEU A 197 25.06 -48.02 14.07
C LEU A 197 23.71 -47.38 14.36
N GLU A 198 22.74 -48.14 14.86
CA GLU A 198 21.42 -47.61 15.24
C GLU A 198 21.51 -46.69 16.47
N GLU A 199 22.31 -47.03 17.47
CA GLU A 199 22.57 -46.18 18.65
C GLU A 199 23.28 -44.88 18.25
N TRP A 200 24.30 -44.97 17.39
CA TRP A 200 24.96 -43.79 16.84
C TRP A 200 24.02 -42.94 15.97
N ARG A 201 23.18 -43.57 15.14
CA ARG A 201 22.16 -42.85 14.36
C ARG A 201 21.13 -42.17 15.26
N ALA A 202 20.73 -42.81 16.35
CA ALA A 202 19.80 -42.25 17.32
C ALA A 202 20.42 -41.07 18.09
N SER A 203 21.72 -41.11 18.40
CA SER A 203 22.42 -39.97 19.00
C SER A 203 22.53 -38.78 18.05
N LEU A 204 22.62 -39.01 16.73
CA LEU A 204 22.53 -37.96 15.72
C LEU A 204 21.11 -37.38 15.54
N ALA A 205 20.09 -38.07 16.07
CA ALA A 205 18.69 -37.63 16.05
C ALA A 205 18.28 -36.89 17.35
N GLY A 206 19.11 -36.94 18.40
CA GLY A 206 18.97 -36.15 19.63
C GLY A 206 19.72 -34.82 19.50
N TYR A 207 19.06 -33.71 19.82
CA TYR A 207 19.71 -32.39 19.82
C TYR A 207 20.57 -32.23 21.08
N GLU A 208 21.85 -31.88 20.92
CA GLU A 208 22.62 -31.34 22.05
C GLU A 208 21.93 -30.03 22.51
N PRO A 209 21.68 -29.83 23.82
CA PRO A 209 21.05 -28.61 24.30
C PRO A 209 21.93 -27.39 24.01
N ASP A 210 21.30 -26.27 23.63
CA ASP A 210 22.00 -25.00 23.42
C ASP A 210 22.52 -24.45 24.73
N LEU A 211 23.67 -23.77 24.68
CA LEU A 211 24.10 -22.92 25.78
C LEU A 211 23.34 -21.59 25.70
N VAL A 212 22.73 -21.19 26.81
CA VAL A 212 22.08 -19.89 26.96
C VAL A 212 22.65 -19.20 28.18
N LEU A 213 23.15 -17.98 28.03
CA LEU A 213 23.62 -17.15 29.13
C LEU A 213 22.49 -16.20 29.54
N ARG A 214 21.99 -16.30 30.77
CA ARG A 214 20.87 -15.49 31.26
C ARG A 214 21.37 -14.48 32.29
N LEU A 215 21.28 -13.20 31.97
CA LEU A 215 21.66 -12.13 32.89
C LEU A 215 20.51 -11.87 33.87
N VAL A 216 20.80 -11.96 35.16
CA VAL A 216 19.87 -11.75 36.27
C VAL A 216 20.18 -10.43 36.96
N GLU A 217 19.13 -9.65 37.21
CA GLU A 217 19.21 -8.39 37.96
C GLU A 217 19.64 -8.67 39.42
N PRO A 218 20.56 -7.87 40.00
CA PRO A 218 20.96 -8.03 41.39
C PRO A 218 19.77 -7.80 42.33
N ASP A 219 19.63 -8.65 43.35
CA ASP A 219 18.67 -8.43 44.44
C ASP A 219 19.13 -7.22 45.26
N ASP A 220 18.23 -6.25 45.46
CA ASP A 220 18.50 -5.01 46.21
C ASP A 220 18.99 -5.31 47.64
N VAL A 221 20.26 -5.00 47.92
CA VAL A 221 20.76 -4.82 49.29
C VAL A 221 21.46 -3.46 49.40
N ASP A 222 20.75 -2.53 50.02
CA ASP A 222 21.11 -1.18 50.46
C ASP A 222 21.21 -0.03 49.43
N ASP A 223 20.60 1.09 49.85
CA ASP A 223 20.43 2.41 49.22
C ASP A 223 21.76 3.13 48.91
N GLY A 224 22.55 2.56 47.99
CA GLY A 224 23.75 3.18 47.46
C GLY A 224 23.96 2.80 45.99
N VAL A 225 23.56 3.68 45.07
CA VAL A 225 23.88 3.54 43.64
C VAL A 225 25.40 3.62 43.49
N GLY A 226 26.03 2.46 43.28
CA GLY A 226 27.45 2.34 43.03
C GLY A 226 27.71 1.46 41.82
N ALA A 227 28.75 1.82 41.06
CA ALA A 227 29.32 1.04 39.97
C ALA A 227 29.75 -0.40 40.35
N ASP A 228 29.65 -0.74 41.64
CA ASP A 228 30.05 -1.99 42.28
C ASP A 228 28.92 -3.03 42.41
N SER A 229 27.74 -2.80 41.81
CA SER A 229 26.67 -3.81 41.78
C SER A 229 27.11 -5.04 40.99
N ILE A 230 26.94 -6.23 41.59
CA ILE A 230 27.36 -7.52 41.02
C ILE A 230 26.13 -8.22 40.41
N TRP A 231 26.18 -8.43 39.10
CA TRP A 231 25.13 -9.10 38.33
C TRP A 231 25.47 -10.58 38.17
N ARG A 232 24.47 -11.46 38.24
CA ARG A 232 24.68 -12.90 37.99
C ARG A 232 24.36 -13.22 36.53
N LEU A 233 25.33 -13.77 35.82
CA LEU A 233 25.15 -14.34 34.48
C LEU A 233 25.06 -15.85 34.61
N GLU A 234 23.84 -16.36 34.60
CA GLU A 234 23.54 -17.78 34.78
C GLU A 234 23.86 -18.59 33.53
N VAL A 235 24.54 -19.71 33.73
CA VAL A 235 24.87 -20.67 32.68
C VAL A 235 23.74 -21.68 32.56
N CYS A 236 22.93 -21.54 31.52
CA CYS A 236 21.77 -22.37 31.28
C CYS A 236 21.99 -23.31 30.09
N LEU A 237 21.36 -24.48 30.14
CA LEU A 237 21.18 -25.35 28.98
C LEU A 237 19.73 -25.29 28.52
N ARG A 238 19.52 -25.20 27.20
CA ARG A 238 18.19 -25.17 26.59
C ARG A 238 18.01 -26.35 25.62
N PRO A 239 17.22 -27.36 26.00
CA PRO A 239 16.71 -28.34 25.04
C PRO A 239 15.83 -27.65 23.97
N GLU A 240 15.87 -28.11 22.72
CA GLU A 240 15.10 -27.50 21.62
C GLU A 240 13.59 -27.45 21.98
N GLY A 241 13.00 -26.25 21.93
CA GLY A 241 11.58 -26.02 22.26
C GLY A 241 11.24 -25.89 23.75
N GLN A 242 12.23 -25.92 24.66
CA GLN A 242 12.01 -25.74 26.11
C GLN A 242 12.60 -24.42 26.62
N SER A 243 12.24 -24.03 27.84
CA SER A 243 12.86 -22.90 28.53
C SER A 243 14.28 -23.25 28.98
N PRO A 244 15.25 -22.31 28.92
CA PRO A 244 16.58 -22.53 29.47
C PRO A 244 16.50 -22.82 30.97
N THR A 245 17.19 -23.87 31.41
CA THR A 245 17.32 -24.22 32.82
C THR A 245 18.75 -24.00 33.31
N PRO A 246 18.95 -23.35 34.47
CA PRO A 246 20.28 -23.23 35.08
C PRO A 246 20.94 -24.60 35.25
N LEU A 247 22.27 -24.63 35.16
CA LEU A 247 23.06 -25.86 35.26
C LEU A 247 23.76 -25.94 36.64
N PRO A 248 23.12 -26.55 37.67
CA PRO A 248 23.75 -26.70 38.99
C PRO A 248 24.88 -27.73 38.94
N VAL A 249 25.91 -27.59 39.78
CA VAL A 249 27.04 -28.54 39.78
C VAL A 249 26.74 -29.80 40.59
N GLU A 250 25.97 -29.71 41.68
CA GLU A 250 25.85 -30.81 42.66
C GLU A 250 24.80 -31.90 42.34
N ASP A 251 23.91 -31.71 41.36
CA ASP A 251 22.81 -32.66 41.04
C ASP A 251 22.55 -32.87 39.53
N THR A 252 23.52 -32.54 38.67
CA THR A 252 23.36 -32.60 37.21
C THR A 252 23.94 -33.88 36.59
N ASP A 253 23.27 -34.39 35.55
CA ASP A 253 23.78 -35.49 34.72
C ASP A 253 25.23 -35.18 34.25
N PRO A 254 26.22 -36.06 34.55
CA PRO A 254 27.61 -35.85 34.15
C PRO A 254 27.81 -35.55 32.66
N HIS A 255 26.93 -36.06 31.79
CA HIS A 255 26.98 -35.80 30.36
C HIS A 255 26.56 -34.35 30.02
N LEU A 256 25.50 -33.83 30.65
CA LEU A 256 25.05 -32.45 30.46
C LEU A 256 26.05 -31.45 31.05
N LEU A 257 26.68 -31.79 32.18
CA LEU A 257 27.73 -30.95 32.77
C LEU A 257 28.95 -30.84 31.84
N GLN A 258 29.40 -31.94 31.23
CA GLN A 258 30.49 -31.91 30.23
C GLN A 258 30.14 -31.06 29.01
N ILE A 259 28.89 -31.14 28.52
CA ILE A 259 28.40 -30.31 27.41
C ILE A 259 28.41 -28.83 27.81
N GLY A 260 27.90 -28.50 29.00
CA GLY A 260 27.87 -27.14 29.54
C GLY A 260 29.27 -26.53 29.68
N VAL A 261 30.22 -27.26 30.29
CA VAL A 261 31.62 -26.80 30.44
C VAL A 261 32.29 -26.57 29.09
N ARG A 262 32.10 -27.50 28.13
CA ARG A 262 32.67 -27.37 26.79
C ARG A 262 32.13 -26.13 26.07
N LYS A 263 30.79 -25.95 26.06
CA LYS A 263 30.14 -24.81 25.39
C LYS A 263 30.45 -23.48 26.09
N LEU A 264 30.53 -23.46 27.42
CA LEU A 264 30.94 -22.28 28.17
C LEU A 264 32.39 -21.89 27.83
N GLY A 265 33.28 -22.86 27.61
CA GLY A 265 34.62 -22.61 27.09
C GLY A 265 34.62 -21.86 25.75
N THR A 266 33.70 -22.20 24.85
CA THR A 266 33.49 -21.47 23.59
C THR A 266 32.99 -20.04 23.83
N ALA A 267 32.07 -19.84 24.78
CA ALA A 267 31.58 -18.52 25.16
C ALA A 267 32.71 -17.61 25.69
N LEU A 268 33.56 -18.16 26.56
CA LEU A 268 34.70 -17.46 27.13
C LEU A 268 35.77 -17.13 26.08
N GLN A 269 35.90 -17.93 25.01
CA GLN A 269 36.78 -17.63 23.88
C GLN A 269 36.20 -16.54 22.97
N ALA A 270 34.88 -16.57 22.76
CA ALA A 270 34.17 -15.60 21.92
C ALA A 270 34.15 -14.21 22.57
N TYR A 271 33.98 -14.11 23.89
CA TYR A 271 34.00 -12.86 24.64
C TYR A 271 34.96 -12.96 25.85
N PRO A 272 36.26 -12.64 25.66
CA PRO A 272 37.31 -12.86 26.66
C PRO A 272 37.13 -12.13 27.99
N ARG A 273 36.36 -11.03 28.03
CA ARG A 273 36.09 -10.27 29.27
C ARG A 273 35.36 -11.09 30.33
N LEU A 274 34.71 -12.18 29.96
CA LEU A 274 34.12 -13.14 30.90
C LEU A 274 35.13 -14.09 31.56
N GLN A 275 36.40 -14.10 31.12
CA GLN A 275 37.44 -14.95 31.74
C GLN A 275 37.92 -14.39 33.08
N ASP A 276 37.91 -13.06 33.21
CA ASP A 276 38.48 -12.33 34.35
C ASP A 276 37.46 -12.06 35.47
N VAL A 277 36.20 -12.46 35.30
CA VAL A 277 35.15 -12.25 36.30
C VAL A 277 35.08 -13.40 37.32
N PRO A 278 34.74 -13.12 38.59
CA PRO A 278 34.54 -14.16 39.59
C PRO A 278 33.47 -15.18 39.18
N ARG A 279 33.64 -16.43 39.60
CA ARG A 279 32.66 -17.51 39.41
C ARG A 279 31.98 -17.84 40.73
N ASP A 280 30.72 -18.23 40.63
CA ASP A 280 29.97 -18.74 41.77
C ASP A 280 30.55 -20.09 42.22
N PRO A 281 30.69 -20.37 43.53
CA PRO A 281 31.35 -21.60 44.01
C PRO A 281 30.55 -22.88 43.75
N ASP A 282 29.22 -22.77 43.68
CA ASP A 282 28.29 -23.91 43.68
C ASP A 282 27.66 -24.15 42.29
N SER A 283 28.02 -23.30 41.31
CA SER A 283 27.49 -23.34 39.94
C SER A 283 28.57 -22.97 38.90
N LEU A 284 28.19 -22.97 37.62
CA LEU A 284 29.06 -22.46 36.54
C LEU A 284 28.85 -20.96 36.26
N ASP A 285 28.05 -20.29 37.08
CA ASP A 285 27.62 -18.91 36.86
C ASP A 285 28.75 -17.90 37.04
N LEU A 286 28.66 -16.79 36.30
CA LEU A 286 29.64 -15.71 36.33
C LEU A 286 29.06 -14.49 37.06
N LEU A 287 29.88 -13.84 37.88
CA LEU A 287 29.50 -12.67 38.67
C LEU A 287 30.11 -11.41 38.05
N LEU A 288 29.29 -10.61 37.36
CA LEU A 288 29.73 -9.49 36.51
C LEU A 288 29.57 -8.13 37.22
N PRO A 289 30.63 -7.32 37.30
CA PRO A 289 30.51 -5.91 37.65
C PRO A 289 29.72 -5.12 36.59
N THR A 290 29.05 -4.04 37.01
CA THR A 290 28.21 -3.21 36.13
C THR A 290 28.90 -2.74 34.83
N PRO A 291 30.18 -2.29 34.82
CA PRO A 291 30.86 -1.93 33.58
C PRO A 291 31.03 -3.08 32.58
N VAL A 292 31.20 -4.32 33.07
CA VAL A 292 31.31 -5.52 32.22
C VAL A 292 29.95 -5.89 31.62
N VAL A 293 28.87 -5.63 32.36
CA VAL A 293 27.50 -5.82 31.89
C VAL A 293 27.14 -4.83 30.79
N VAL A 294 27.51 -3.56 30.94
CA VAL A 294 27.30 -2.55 29.88
C VAL A 294 27.99 -2.98 28.58
N ASP A 295 29.26 -3.38 28.66
CA ASP A 295 30.01 -3.84 27.48
C ASP A 295 29.49 -5.18 26.92
N LEU A 296 29.02 -6.09 27.78
CA LEU A 296 28.34 -7.31 27.36
C LEU A 296 27.08 -6.98 26.55
N VAL A 297 26.32 -5.95 26.91
CA VAL A 297 25.12 -5.55 26.17
C VAL A 297 25.45 -4.82 24.88
N GLU A 298 26.47 -3.95 24.91
CA GLU A 298 26.86 -3.14 23.75
C GLU A 298 27.56 -3.95 22.66
N HIS A 299 28.46 -4.85 23.06
CA HIS A 299 29.37 -5.56 22.17
C HIS A 299 29.28 -7.08 22.36
N GLY A 300 29.39 -7.56 23.61
CA GLY A 300 29.54 -8.98 23.90
C GLY A 300 28.36 -9.87 23.47
N ALA A 301 27.12 -9.38 23.53
CA ALA A 301 25.93 -10.14 23.14
C ALA A 301 25.94 -10.47 21.65
N ARG A 302 26.45 -9.56 20.80
CA ARG A 302 26.62 -9.80 19.37
C ARG A 302 27.75 -10.78 19.09
N GLU A 303 28.86 -10.68 19.82
CA GLU A 303 30.00 -11.60 19.68
C GLU A 303 29.63 -13.03 20.11
N LEU A 304 28.85 -13.16 21.18
CA LEU A 304 28.33 -14.44 21.67
C LEU A 304 27.29 -15.03 20.71
N ASP A 305 26.38 -14.23 20.17
CA ASP A 305 25.40 -14.68 19.17
C ASP A 305 26.08 -15.14 17.87
N ALA A 306 27.14 -14.43 17.43
CA ALA A 306 27.95 -14.84 16.28
C ALA A 306 28.68 -16.17 16.51
N ALA A 307 28.98 -16.51 17.77
CA ALA A 307 29.51 -17.82 18.18
C ALA A 307 28.42 -18.87 18.43
N GLY A 308 27.15 -18.55 18.16
CA GLY A 308 26.00 -19.46 18.32
C GLY A 308 25.52 -19.61 19.76
N ILE A 309 25.80 -18.64 20.64
CA ILE A 309 25.43 -18.66 22.05
C ILE A 309 24.40 -17.57 22.32
N ALA A 310 23.20 -17.97 22.71
CA ALA A 310 22.14 -17.02 22.99
C ALA A 310 22.35 -16.34 24.35
N VAL A 311 22.21 -15.01 24.37
CA VAL A 311 22.21 -14.22 25.62
C VAL A 311 20.79 -13.71 25.88
N LEU A 312 20.26 -14.00 27.08
CA LEU A 312 18.97 -13.49 27.53
C LEU A 312 19.18 -12.30 28.46
N LEU A 313 18.67 -11.15 28.03
CA LEU A 313 18.67 -9.90 28.79
C LEU A 313 17.31 -9.70 29.50
N PRO A 314 17.26 -8.93 30.62
CA PRO A 314 16.01 -8.56 31.26
C PRO A 314 15.04 -7.82 30.31
N ARG A 315 13.73 -8.03 30.48
CA ARG A 315 12.68 -7.47 29.60
C ARG A 315 12.67 -5.94 29.52
N ALA A 316 13.18 -5.25 30.55
CA ALA A 316 13.22 -3.79 30.61
C ALA A 316 14.34 -3.15 29.76
N TRP A 317 15.17 -3.96 29.08
CA TRP A 317 16.34 -3.48 28.31
C TRP A 317 16.10 -3.37 26.80
N THR A 318 14.85 -3.47 26.38
CA THR A 318 14.43 -2.95 25.07
C THR A 318 14.79 -1.47 25.04
N ARG A 319 15.51 -1.00 24.02
CA ARG A 319 15.80 0.43 23.86
C ARG A 319 14.47 1.18 23.84
N VAL A 320 14.25 2.07 24.79
CA VAL A 320 13.03 2.87 24.86
C VAL A 320 13.40 4.30 24.46
N ASP A 321 12.83 4.76 23.35
CA ASP A 321 13.05 6.12 22.89
C ASP A 321 12.22 7.11 23.73
N PRO A 322 12.74 8.31 24.01
CA PRO A 322 11.98 9.34 24.71
C PRO A 322 10.82 9.81 23.84
N SER A 323 9.68 10.10 24.48
CA SER A 323 8.51 10.70 23.84
C SER A 323 8.00 11.90 24.63
N LEU A 324 7.26 12.78 23.96
CA LEU A 324 6.70 13.99 24.52
C LEU A 324 5.18 13.92 24.50
N ARG A 325 4.55 14.49 25.53
CA ARG A 325 3.11 14.74 25.58
C ARG A 325 2.86 16.23 25.72
N LEU A 326 1.82 16.73 25.06
CA LEU A 326 1.42 18.13 25.10
C LEU A 326 0.03 18.22 25.75
N GLN A 327 -0.10 19.00 26.82
CA GLN A 327 -1.39 19.36 27.40
C GLN A 327 -1.68 20.82 27.04
N VAL A 328 -2.86 21.10 26.50
CA VAL A 328 -3.28 22.47 26.11
C VAL A 328 -4.58 22.84 26.82
N GLU A 329 -4.56 23.89 27.63
CA GLU A 329 -5.78 24.39 28.26
C GLU A 329 -6.24 25.68 27.59
N SER A 330 -7.56 25.82 27.46
CA SER A 330 -8.19 27.02 26.94
C SER A 330 -9.48 27.33 27.69
N PRO A 331 -9.92 28.60 27.73
CA PRO A 331 -11.24 28.94 28.27
C PRO A 331 -12.36 28.18 27.56
N VAL A 332 -13.53 28.04 28.18
CA VAL A 332 -14.73 27.58 27.47
C VAL A 332 -15.08 28.63 26.41
N ALA A 333 -15.39 28.19 25.18
CA ALA A 333 -15.66 29.09 24.04
C ALA A 333 -16.64 30.22 24.43
N PRO A 334 -16.38 31.48 24.05
CA PRO A 334 -17.30 32.58 24.37
C PRO A 334 -18.67 32.31 23.73
N VAL A 335 -19.70 32.30 24.57
CA VAL A 335 -21.10 32.00 24.19
C VAL A 335 -21.79 33.22 23.55
N SER A 336 -21.17 34.41 23.62
CA SER A 336 -21.71 35.66 23.09
C SER A 336 -20.96 36.17 21.86
N ALA A 337 -21.70 36.59 20.83
CA ALA A 337 -21.23 37.18 19.59
C ALA A 337 -20.48 38.53 19.73
N ASP A 338 -20.45 39.12 20.93
CA ASP A 338 -19.87 40.43 21.20
C ASP A 338 -18.37 40.39 21.56
N ASP A 339 -17.79 39.20 21.81
CA ASP A 339 -16.35 39.08 22.09
C ASP A 339 -15.56 38.69 20.84
N SER A 340 -14.49 39.45 20.59
CA SER A 340 -13.68 39.50 19.38
C SER A 340 -13.33 38.14 18.77
N VAL A 341 -13.46 38.03 17.44
CA VAL A 341 -12.86 36.96 16.62
C VAL A 341 -11.36 36.91 16.90
N VAL A 342 -10.89 35.90 17.64
CA VAL A 342 -9.50 35.87 18.15
C VAL A 342 -8.54 35.19 17.17
N GLY A 343 -9.01 34.26 16.32
CA GLY A 343 -8.19 33.57 15.31
C GLY A 343 -6.94 32.90 15.90
N MET A 344 -5.82 32.95 15.16
CA MET A 344 -4.52 32.44 15.63
C MET A 344 -3.93 33.24 16.81
N SER A 345 -4.51 34.39 17.16
CA SER A 345 -4.12 35.17 18.35
C SER A 345 -4.86 34.75 19.62
N ALA A 346 -5.69 33.70 19.59
CA ALA A 346 -6.36 33.17 20.77
C ALA A 346 -5.37 32.77 21.86
N ILE A 347 -5.61 33.19 23.10
CA ILE A 347 -4.74 32.89 24.25
C ILE A 347 -5.03 31.47 24.73
N VAL A 348 -3.97 30.68 24.93
CA VAL A 348 -3.95 29.30 25.41
C VAL A 348 -2.80 29.12 26.40
N SER A 349 -2.98 28.23 27.37
CA SER A 349 -1.90 27.70 28.20
C SER A 349 -1.53 26.31 27.69
N TYR A 350 -0.25 25.94 27.74
CA TYR A 350 0.16 24.59 27.40
C TYR A 350 1.42 24.15 28.15
N GLU A 351 1.49 22.85 28.41
CA GLU A 351 2.56 22.20 29.14
C GLU A 351 3.08 21.00 28.34
N TRP A 352 4.41 20.91 28.21
CA TRP A 352 5.08 19.74 27.66
C TRP A 352 5.49 18.77 28.79
N GLN A 353 5.34 17.47 28.54
CA GLN A 353 5.73 16.41 29.48
C GLN A 353 6.62 15.38 28.78
N LEU A 354 7.64 14.88 29.48
CA LEU A 354 8.56 13.86 28.96
C LEU A 354 8.16 12.47 29.47
N ALA A 355 8.11 11.50 28.57
CA ALA A 355 7.85 10.10 28.87
C ALA A 355 8.95 9.20 28.31
N VAL A 356 9.27 8.13 29.04
CA VAL A 356 10.12 7.03 28.59
C VAL A 356 9.29 5.75 28.59
N GLY A 357 8.88 5.34 27.38
CA GLY A 357 7.89 4.28 27.21
C GLY A 357 6.53 4.73 27.75
N ASP A 358 5.96 3.97 28.68
CA ASP A 358 4.69 4.32 29.32
C ASP A 358 4.85 5.21 30.57
N MET A 359 6.09 5.56 30.95
CA MET A 359 6.38 6.26 32.21
C MET A 359 6.57 7.76 31.99
N LEU A 360 5.64 8.57 32.54
CA LEU A 360 5.80 10.01 32.65
C LEU A 360 6.80 10.38 33.76
N LEU A 361 7.79 11.19 33.39
CA LEU A 361 8.87 11.62 34.27
C LEU A 361 8.48 12.89 35.02
N THR A 362 8.74 12.91 36.33
CA THR A 362 8.66 14.14 37.12
C THR A 362 9.89 15.04 36.85
N PRO A 363 9.82 16.34 37.19
CA PRO A 363 10.98 17.22 37.08
C PRO A 363 12.23 16.70 37.83
N SER A 364 12.04 16.11 39.01
CA SER A 364 13.14 15.52 39.79
C SER A 364 13.74 14.28 39.12
N GLU A 365 12.91 13.39 38.59
CA GLU A 365 13.37 12.20 37.85
C GLU A 365 14.12 12.59 36.56
N MET A 366 13.70 13.68 35.92
CA MET A 366 14.34 14.23 34.73
C MET A 366 15.75 14.79 35.03
N GLU A 367 15.91 15.52 36.14
CA GLU A 367 17.21 16.02 36.59
C GLU A 367 18.18 14.87 36.95
N GLU A 368 17.69 13.84 37.63
CA GLU A 368 18.48 12.64 37.97
C GLU A 368 18.93 11.89 36.72
N LEU A 369 18.06 11.74 35.72
CA LEU A 369 18.37 11.10 34.43
C LEU A 369 19.45 11.86 33.64
N VAL A 370 19.36 13.19 33.58
CA VAL A 370 20.36 14.03 32.90
C VAL A 370 21.70 14.00 33.64
N ALA A 371 21.70 13.88 34.96
CA ALA A 371 22.91 13.81 35.78
C ALA A 371 23.62 12.45 35.71
N ALA A 372 22.90 11.35 35.50
CA ALA A 372 23.45 9.98 35.51
C ALA A 372 24.47 9.70 34.40
N ASN A 373 24.45 10.46 33.30
CA ASN A 373 25.40 10.41 32.17
C ASN A 373 25.74 8.96 31.71
N SER A 374 24.73 8.10 31.72
CA SER A 374 24.79 6.67 31.40
C SER A 374 23.54 6.31 30.61
N ASP A 375 23.68 5.48 29.57
CA ASP A 375 22.56 4.99 28.77
C ASP A 375 21.69 3.96 29.52
N LEU A 376 22.13 3.55 30.71
CA LEU A 376 21.42 2.63 31.60
C LEU A 376 21.10 3.34 32.92
N VAL A 377 19.80 3.54 33.19
CA VAL A 377 19.33 4.27 34.37
C VAL A 377 18.23 3.48 35.09
N LYS A 378 18.25 3.49 36.43
CA LYS A 378 17.24 2.85 37.27
C LYS A 378 16.12 3.86 37.54
N LEU A 379 14.93 3.64 36.97
CA LEU A 379 13.73 4.45 37.19
C LEU A 379 12.69 3.66 37.96
N ARG A 380 12.30 4.16 39.14
CA ARG A 380 11.29 3.54 40.02
C ARG A 380 11.51 2.04 40.25
N GLY A 381 12.77 1.65 40.46
CA GLY A 381 13.16 0.25 40.69
C GLY A 381 13.40 -0.60 39.45
N LYS A 382 13.23 -0.07 38.23
CA LYS A 382 13.43 -0.79 36.97
C LYS A 382 14.60 -0.20 36.18
N TRP A 383 15.49 -1.05 35.66
CA TRP A 383 16.57 -0.62 34.78
C TRP A 383 16.04 -0.41 33.35
N VAL A 384 16.14 0.81 32.83
CA VAL A 384 15.71 1.18 31.48
C VAL A 384 16.92 1.64 30.67
N ARG A 385 16.99 1.20 29.41
CA ARG A 385 17.99 1.67 28.45
C ARG A 385 17.40 2.78 27.59
N ALA A 386 17.96 3.98 27.69
CA ALA A 386 17.53 5.16 26.93
C ALA A 386 18.75 5.98 26.49
N ASP A 387 18.65 6.61 25.32
CA ASP A 387 19.71 7.46 24.77
C ASP A 387 19.87 8.73 25.62
N ALA A 388 20.99 8.84 26.33
CA ALA A 388 21.24 9.94 27.27
C ALA A 388 21.25 11.32 26.58
N GLU A 389 21.71 11.39 25.32
CA GLU A 389 21.74 12.64 24.57
C GLU A 389 20.33 13.06 24.11
N ALA A 390 19.54 12.10 23.64
CA ALA A 390 18.15 12.33 23.25
C ALA A 390 17.30 12.76 24.45
N LEU A 391 17.47 12.11 25.61
CA LEU A 391 16.80 12.48 26.86
C LEU A 391 17.18 13.89 27.30
N ALA A 392 18.47 14.24 27.29
CA ALA A 392 18.92 15.58 27.69
C ALA A 392 18.42 16.69 26.75
N ARG A 393 18.21 16.39 25.45
CA ARG A 393 17.57 17.33 24.52
C ARG A 393 16.08 17.49 24.83
N ALA A 394 15.36 16.38 25.04
CA ALA A 394 13.93 16.39 25.33
C ALA A 394 13.61 17.05 26.68
N ALA A 395 14.42 16.80 27.70
CA ALA A 395 14.32 17.46 29.00
C ALA A 395 14.46 18.98 28.92
N ARG A 396 15.50 19.47 28.21
CA ARG A 396 15.70 20.90 27.99
C ARG A 396 14.54 21.54 27.22
N TYR A 397 13.98 20.80 26.25
CA TYR A 397 12.83 21.27 25.47
C TYR A 397 11.61 21.52 26.36
N VAL A 398 11.25 20.54 27.19
CA VAL A 398 10.11 20.61 28.13
C VAL A 398 10.22 21.83 29.05
N THR A 399 11.38 22.03 29.67
CA THR A 399 11.59 23.16 30.59
C THR A 399 11.53 24.52 29.91
N ALA A 400 11.94 24.61 28.64
CA ALA A 400 12.02 25.88 27.91
C ALA A 400 10.71 26.28 27.22
N HIS A 401 9.78 25.34 26.97
CA HIS A 401 8.67 25.58 26.05
C HIS A 401 7.28 25.64 26.67
N SER A 402 7.08 25.32 27.95
CA SER A 402 5.77 25.45 28.64
C SER A 402 5.39 26.92 28.92
N ALA A 403 4.14 27.31 28.68
CA ALA A 403 3.68 28.69 28.83
C ALA A 403 2.20 28.80 29.26
N GLU A 404 1.88 29.78 30.12
CA GLU A 404 0.51 30.02 30.61
C GLU A 404 -0.28 31.06 29.78
N ASP A 405 0.39 32.00 29.10
CA ASP A 405 -0.24 33.09 28.33
C ASP A 405 0.31 33.17 26.89
N ALA A 406 0.16 32.09 26.12
CA ALA A 406 0.66 32.01 24.75
C ALA A 406 -0.48 32.14 23.73
N THR A 407 -0.14 32.47 22.47
CA THR A 407 -1.13 32.43 21.38
C THR A 407 -1.21 31.03 20.76
N LEU A 408 -2.37 30.68 20.23
CA LEU A 408 -2.55 29.45 19.44
C LEU A 408 -1.52 29.38 18.30
N GLY A 409 -1.29 30.51 17.60
CA GLY A 409 -0.29 30.62 16.55
C GLY A 409 1.13 30.33 17.04
N SER A 410 1.51 30.78 18.24
CA SER A 410 2.82 30.46 18.83
C SER A 410 2.95 28.99 19.21
N LEU A 411 1.88 28.33 19.67
CA LEU A 411 1.86 26.90 19.92
C LEU A 411 2.12 26.11 18.63
N PHE A 412 1.36 26.40 17.56
CA PHE A 412 1.59 25.79 16.24
C PHE A 412 2.99 26.12 15.67
N ALA A 413 3.52 27.31 15.96
CA ALA A 413 4.86 27.70 15.57
C ALA A 413 5.95 26.84 16.24
N GLN A 414 5.74 26.30 17.45
CA GLN A 414 6.72 25.41 18.09
C GLN A 414 6.96 24.13 17.28
N PHE A 415 5.94 23.62 16.60
CA PHE A 415 6.08 22.46 15.73
C PHE A 415 6.77 22.78 14.39
N THR A 416 6.94 24.06 14.05
CA THR A 416 7.45 24.52 12.75
C THR A 416 8.69 25.43 12.84
N GLY A 417 9.11 25.84 14.04
CA GLY A 417 10.24 26.73 14.35
C GLY A 417 11.53 25.99 14.74
N ASP A 418 12.69 26.68 14.72
CA ASP A 418 14.04 26.08 14.85
C ASP A 418 14.26 25.22 16.11
N ASP A 419 13.47 25.45 17.15
CA ASP A 419 13.40 24.64 18.36
C ASP A 419 12.13 23.75 18.31
N ALA A 420 12.16 22.74 17.44
CA ALA A 420 11.06 21.78 17.31
C ALA A 420 11.18 20.65 18.36
N PRO A 421 10.08 19.96 18.71
CA PRO A 421 10.14 18.84 19.65
C PRO A 421 11.22 17.83 19.23
N PRO A 422 12.24 17.57 20.08
CA PRO A 422 13.38 16.71 19.75
C PRO A 422 13.08 15.21 19.85
N ALA A 423 11.84 14.85 20.18
CA ALA A 423 11.34 13.50 20.40
C ALA A 423 9.92 13.35 19.81
N GLU A 424 9.47 12.11 19.63
CA GLU A 424 8.13 11.82 19.11
C GLU A 424 7.04 12.34 20.06
N VAL A 425 6.02 13.00 19.50
CA VAL A 425 4.85 13.44 20.29
C VAL A 425 3.81 12.33 20.26
N THR A 426 3.63 11.64 21.38
CA THR A 426 2.77 10.44 21.47
C THR A 426 1.33 10.77 21.84
N GLU A 427 1.09 11.88 22.54
CA GLU A 427 -0.23 12.29 23.00
C GLU A 427 -0.36 13.81 23.03
N ILE A 428 -1.53 14.31 22.59
CA ILE A 428 -1.94 15.70 22.72
C ILE A 428 -3.29 15.70 23.42
N SER A 429 -3.35 16.20 24.64
CA SER A 429 -4.60 16.42 25.37
C SER A 429 -4.94 17.90 25.36
N ALA A 430 -6.23 18.22 25.28
CA ALA A 430 -6.68 19.60 25.33
C ALA A 430 -7.97 19.75 26.13
N SER A 431 -8.20 20.94 26.68
CA SER A 431 -9.43 21.32 27.38
C SER A 431 -10.01 22.63 26.83
N GLY A 432 -11.33 22.83 27.00
CA GLY A 432 -12.03 24.02 26.53
C GLY A 432 -12.31 23.98 25.02
N TRP A 433 -12.27 25.12 24.34
CA TRP A 433 -12.55 25.15 22.89
C TRP A 433 -11.44 24.50 22.04
N VAL A 434 -10.20 24.45 22.55
CA VAL A 434 -9.08 23.80 21.86
C VAL A 434 -9.23 22.27 21.84
N GLU A 435 -9.91 21.68 22.83
CA GLU A 435 -10.28 20.26 22.83
C GLU A 435 -11.06 19.91 21.56
N MET A 436 -12.06 20.74 21.22
CA MET A 436 -12.89 20.56 20.03
C MET A 436 -12.11 20.75 18.71
N LEU A 437 -10.95 21.40 18.77
CA LEU A 437 -10.08 21.63 17.63
C LEU A 437 -9.03 20.51 17.46
N LEU A 438 -8.48 19.99 18.56
CA LEU A 438 -7.38 19.02 18.57
C LEU A 438 -7.85 17.56 18.70
N ASP A 439 -9.01 17.31 19.31
CA ASP A 439 -9.60 15.98 19.34
C ASP A 439 -10.33 15.71 18.01
N GLY A 440 -9.77 14.79 17.22
CA GLY A 440 -10.35 14.37 15.94
C GLY A 440 -11.69 13.63 16.06
N GLN A 441 -12.13 13.29 17.29
CA GLN A 441 -13.44 12.70 17.57
C GLN A 441 -14.45 13.70 18.13
N ALA A 442 -14.00 14.87 18.60
CA ALA A 442 -14.91 15.88 19.14
C ALA A 442 -15.73 16.50 18.00
N HIS A 443 -17.05 16.60 18.21
CA HIS A 443 -17.95 17.25 17.28
C HIS A 443 -18.38 18.61 17.83
N PRO A 444 -18.31 19.67 17.01
CA PRO A 444 -18.81 20.97 17.44
C PRO A 444 -20.30 20.92 17.74
N GLU A 445 -20.76 21.77 18.66
CA GLU A 445 -22.18 21.88 18.99
C GLU A 445 -23.01 22.10 17.71
N PRO A 446 -24.06 21.28 17.48
CA PRO A 446 -24.87 21.39 16.29
C PRO A 446 -25.52 22.77 16.16
N VAL A 447 -25.38 23.39 15.00
CA VAL A 447 -26.08 24.64 14.69
C VAL A 447 -27.42 24.34 14.02
N PRO A 448 -28.48 25.13 14.30
CA PRO A 448 -29.77 24.92 13.66
C PRO A 448 -29.66 25.11 12.15
N VAL A 449 -30.33 24.24 11.40
CA VAL A 449 -30.50 24.39 9.95
C VAL A 449 -31.23 25.72 9.69
N PRO A 450 -30.72 26.58 8.81
CA PRO A 450 -31.34 27.88 8.51
C PRO A 450 -32.75 27.71 7.94
N ALA A 451 -33.69 28.54 8.39
CA ALA A 451 -35.07 28.51 7.89
C ALA A 451 -35.15 28.84 6.39
N GLY A 452 -34.22 29.67 5.90
CA GLY A 452 -34.08 30.05 4.49
C GLY A 452 -33.40 29.00 3.61
N LEU A 453 -33.02 27.83 4.15
CA LEU A 453 -32.46 26.73 3.38
C LEU A 453 -33.58 25.82 2.83
N ASN A 454 -33.83 25.90 1.53
CA ASN A 454 -34.78 25.07 0.78
C ASN A 454 -34.20 23.69 0.42
N ALA A 455 -33.60 23.00 1.40
CA ALA A 455 -33.08 21.65 1.25
C ALA A 455 -32.90 20.97 2.61
N GLU A 456 -33.04 19.65 2.61
CA GLU A 456 -32.73 18.82 3.78
C GLU A 456 -31.26 18.39 3.74
N LEU A 457 -30.47 18.86 4.71
CA LEU A 457 -29.08 18.48 4.85
C LEU A 457 -28.98 17.03 5.31
N ARG A 458 -28.11 16.27 4.65
CA ARG A 458 -27.72 14.93 5.13
C ARG A 458 -26.94 15.02 6.43
N PRO A 459 -26.88 13.94 7.26
CA PRO A 459 -26.16 13.96 8.53
C PRO A 459 -24.71 14.44 8.40
N TYR A 460 -23.99 13.99 7.38
CA TYR A 460 -22.63 14.48 7.14
C TYR A 460 -22.64 15.96 6.71
N GLN A 461 -23.58 16.41 5.89
CA GLN A 461 -23.67 17.83 5.50
C GLN A 461 -23.98 18.73 6.70
N GLN A 462 -24.81 18.27 7.63
CA GLN A 462 -25.05 18.93 8.91
C GLN A 462 -23.75 19.04 9.72
N ARG A 463 -23.01 17.93 9.91
CA ARG A 463 -21.70 17.97 10.58
C ARG A 463 -20.72 18.95 9.94
N GLY A 464 -20.78 19.07 8.61
CA GLY A 464 -19.96 20.04 7.88
C GLY A 464 -20.40 21.48 8.10
N LEU A 465 -21.71 21.75 8.19
CA LEU A 465 -22.23 23.05 8.59
C LEU A 465 -21.80 23.41 10.02
N ASP A 466 -21.95 22.48 10.96
CA ASP A 466 -21.57 22.65 12.37
C ASP A 466 -20.08 23.03 12.50
N TRP A 467 -19.22 22.29 11.79
CA TRP A 467 -17.78 22.54 11.76
C TRP A 467 -17.43 23.86 11.08
N LEU A 468 -18.02 24.18 9.93
CA LEU A 468 -17.77 25.46 9.28
C LEU A 468 -18.22 26.65 10.14
N ALA A 469 -19.33 26.52 10.87
CA ALA A 469 -19.82 27.54 11.79
C ALA A 469 -18.91 27.69 13.02
N PHE A 470 -18.37 26.59 13.54
CA PHE A 470 -17.35 26.59 14.59
C PHE A 470 -16.06 27.30 14.14
N MET A 471 -15.52 26.95 12.98
CA MET A 471 -14.32 27.59 12.41
C MET A 471 -14.54 29.09 12.18
N SER A 472 -15.71 29.46 11.65
CA SER A 472 -16.09 30.86 11.41
C SER A 472 -16.15 31.68 12.72
N ARG A 473 -16.75 31.13 13.78
CA ARG A 473 -16.83 31.78 15.11
C ARG A 473 -15.45 32.01 15.73
N LEU A 474 -14.54 31.05 15.58
CA LEU A 474 -13.18 31.17 16.10
C LEU A 474 -12.27 32.05 15.22
N GLY A 475 -12.69 32.38 14.00
CA GLY A 475 -11.85 33.08 13.03
C GLY A 475 -10.71 32.24 12.46
N LEU A 476 -10.82 30.91 12.55
CA LEU A 476 -9.84 29.96 12.02
C LEU A 476 -10.24 29.58 10.59
N GLY A 477 -9.29 29.55 9.66
CA GLY A 477 -9.57 29.16 8.29
C GLY A 477 -9.87 27.66 8.16
N ALA A 478 -10.67 27.31 7.16
CA ALA A 478 -11.17 25.95 6.95
C ALA A 478 -10.83 25.41 5.55
N VAL A 479 -10.49 24.14 5.46
CA VAL A 479 -10.33 23.40 4.21
C VAL A 479 -11.37 22.28 4.16
N LEU A 480 -12.43 22.48 3.37
CA LEU A 480 -13.45 21.45 3.13
C LEU A 480 -13.04 20.62 1.91
N ALA A 481 -12.52 19.44 2.17
CA ALA A 481 -11.89 18.55 1.22
C ALA A 481 -12.74 17.29 0.92
N ASP A 482 -14.07 17.39 1.10
CA ASP A 482 -15.00 16.31 0.75
C ASP A 482 -14.87 15.86 -0.71
N ASP A 483 -15.06 14.57 -0.95
CA ASP A 483 -15.16 14.01 -2.29
C ASP A 483 -16.19 14.76 -3.13
N MET A 484 -15.89 14.84 -4.42
CA MET A 484 -16.70 15.62 -5.32
C MET A 484 -18.09 14.99 -5.51
N GLY A 485 -19.14 15.77 -5.30
CA GLY A 485 -20.52 15.30 -5.36
C GLY A 485 -21.17 15.13 -3.98
N LEU A 486 -20.42 15.24 -2.88
CA LEU A 486 -20.98 15.23 -1.52
C LEU A 486 -21.67 16.56 -1.12
N GLY A 487 -21.65 17.57 -1.99
CA GLY A 487 -22.35 18.84 -1.74
C GLY A 487 -21.56 19.81 -0.85
N LYS A 488 -20.35 20.19 -1.27
CA LYS A 488 -19.59 21.28 -0.62
C LYS A 488 -20.28 22.64 -0.79
N THR A 489 -20.89 22.87 -1.95
CA THR A 489 -21.61 24.10 -2.28
C THR A 489 -22.77 24.35 -1.35
N ILE A 490 -23.66 23.37 -1.15
CA ILE A 490 -24.80 23.48 -0.23
C ILE A 490 -24.35 23.71 1.23
N GLN A 491 -23.25 23.11 1.69
CA GLN A 491 -22.71 23.35 3.04
C GLN A 491 -22.28 24.80 3.24
N VAL A 492 -21.61 25.40 2.24
CA VAL A 492 -21.22 26.83 2.30
C VAL A 492 -22.44 27.74 2.20
N LEU A 493 -23.43 27.42 1.36
CA LEU A 493 -24.66 28.20 1.27
C LEU A 493 -25.47 28.14 2.58
N ALA A 494 -25.55 26.97 3.21
CA ALA A 494 -26.17 26.80 4.52
C ALA A 494 -25.45 27.63 5.60
N LEU A 495 -24.11 27.68 5.58
CA LEU A 495 -23.33 28.54 6.48
C LEU A 495 -23.70 30.02 6.29
N LEU A 496 -23.78 30.50 5.04
CA LEU A 496 -24.14 31.89 4.75
C LEU A 496 -25.57 32.23 5.18
N ALA A 497 -26.51 31.31 4.99
CA ALA A 497 -27.88 31.47 5.45
C ALA A 497 -27.96 31.48 6.99
N HIS A 498 -27.23 30.58 7.66
CA HIS A 498 -27.14 30.52 9.12
C HIS A 498 -26.63 31.84 9.70
N GLU A 499 -25.52 32.37 9.18
CA GLU A 499 -24.92 33.61 9.68
C GLU A 499 -25.81 34.83 9.43
N ARG A 500 -26.57 34.83 8.33
CA ARG A 500 -27.55 35.88 8.04
C ARG A 500 -28.72 35.86 9.03
N GLU A 501 -29.26 34.69 9.35
CA GLU A 501 -30.38 34.54 10.28
C GLU A 501 -29.98 34.82 11.72
N SER A 502 -28.77 34.40 12.12
CA SER A 502 -28.23 34.62 13.47
C SER A 502 -27.78 36.06 13.72
N GLY A 503 -27.88 36.97 12.73
CA GLY A 503 -27.45 38.37 12.86
C GLY A 503 -25.93 38.56 12.95
N LEU A 504 -25.15 37.51 12.68
CA LEU A 504 -23.67 37.50 12.77
C LEU A 504 -22.99 38.16 11.55
N ARG A 505 -23.76 38.78 10.67
CA ARG A 505 -23.27 39.32 9.39
C ARG A 505 -22.74 40.75 9.55
N ASN A 506 -21.42 40.89 9.35
CA ASN A 506 -20.76 42.21 9.32
C ASN A 506 -20.31 42.67 7.92
N ALA A 507 -20.09 41.75 6.96
CA ALA A 507 -19.56 42.05 5.61
C ALA A 507 -19.92 40.95 4.58
N PRO A 508 -19.78 41.18 3.26
CA PRO A 508 -20.07 40.18 2.22
C PRO A 508 -19.04 39.05 2.14
N THR A 509 -19.42 37.94 1.50
CA THR A 509 -18.51 36.83 1.13
C THR A 509 -18.07 36.94 -0.33
N LEU A 510 -16.77 36.84 -0.59
CA LEU A 510 -16.21 36.71 -1.94
C LEU A 510 -15.95 35.24 -2.26
N LEU A 511 -16.64 34.71 -3.27
CA LEU A 511 -16.37 33.39 -3.84
C LEU A 511 -15.53 33.53 -5.10
N VAL A 512 -14.37 32.88 -5.13
CA VAL A 512 -13.51 32.77 -6.31
C VAL A 512 -13.51 31.33 -6.80
N CYS A 513 -13.95 31.11 -8.02
CA CYS A 513 -14.13 29.77 -8.57
C CYS A 513 -13.72 29.68 -10.05
N PRO A 514 -13.56 28.49 -10.65
CA PRO A 514 -13.37 28.35 -12.08
C PRO A 514 -14.55 28.95 -12.85
N MET A 515 -14.29 29.53 -14.04
CA MET A 515 -15.35 30.15 -14.85
C MET A 515 -16.52 29.18 -15.13
N SER A 516 -16.20 27.92 -15.21
CA SER A 516 -17.13 26.87 -15.55
C SER A 516 -18.12 26.50 -14.43
N VAL A 517 -17.85 26.88 -13.18
CA VAL A 517 -18.75 26.61 -12.03
C VAL A 517 -19.53 27.83 -11.56
N VAL A 518 -19.23 29.03 -12.09
CA VAL A 518 -19.93 30.28 -11.73
C VAL A 518 -21.44 30.16 -11.89
N GLY A 519 -21.90 29.59 -13.01
CA GLY A 519 -23.34 29.39 -13.26
C GLY A 519 -23.97 28.36 -12.31
N ASN A 520 -23.19 27.36 -11.87
CA ASN A 520 -23.66 26.36 -10.93
C ASN A 520 -23.91 26.98 -9.55
N TRP A 521 -22.96 27.76 -9.03
CA TRP A 521 -23.13 28.49 -7.77
C TRP A 521 -24.32 29.43 -7.77
N GLN A 522 -24.56 30.14 -8.88
CA GLN A 522 -25.73 30.99 -9.03
C GLN A 522 -27.03 30.19 -8.95
N ARG A 523 -27.15 29.10 -9.72
CA ARG A 523 -28.35 28.25 -9.72
C ARG A 523 -28.58 27.55 -8.38
N GLU A 524 -27.52 27.07 -7.74
CA GLU A 524 -27.63 26.43 -6.43
C GLU A 524 -28.03 27.43 -5.34
N ALA A 525 -27.53 28.67 -5.38
CA ALA A 525 -27.98 29.72 -4.47
C ALA A 525 -29.46 30.06 -4.71
N GLU A 526 -29.88 30.29 -5.96
CA GLU A 526 -31.28 30.56 -6.31
C GLU A 526 -32.22 29.41 -5.90
N ARG A 527 -31.75 28.15 -5.97
CA ARG A 527 -32.52 26.97 -5.59
C ARG A 527 -32.59 26.76 -4.08
N PHE A 528 -31.44 26.77 -3.41
CA PHE A 528 -31.32 26.33 -2.02
C PHE A 528 -31.47 27.46 -1.02
N VAL A 529 -31.11 28.70 -1.37
CA VAL A 529 -31.17 29.86 -0.48
C VAL A 529 -31.66 31.08 -1.26
N PRO A 530 -32.91 31.09 -1.76
CA PRO A 530 -33.42 32.10 -2.69
C PRO A 530 -33.40 33.52 -2.13
N ASP A 531 -33.44 33.66 -0.80
CA ASP A 531 -33.37 34.96 -0.14
C ASP A 531 -31.95 35.55 -0.17
N LEU A 532 -30.91 34.73 -0.41
CA LEU A 532 -29.51 35.13 -0.47
C LEU A 532 -29.23 35.95 -1.74
N ARG A 533 -28.79 37.20 -1.57
CA ARG A 533 -28.48 38.11 -2.68
C ARG A 533 -27.12 37.78 -3.27
N VAL A 534 -27.10 37.34 -4.53
CA VAL A 534 -25.87 36.93 -5.24
C VAL A 534 -25.52 37.89 -6.38
N HIS A 535 -24.30 38.41 -6.38
CA HIS A 535 -23.76 39.22 -7.48
C HIS A 535 -22.66 38.47 -8.24
N VAL A 536 -22.75 38.39 -9.57
CA VAL A 536 -21.69 37.80 -10.40
C VAL A 536 -20.79 38.90 -10.96
N HIS A 537 -19.59 39.03 -10.38
CA HIS A 537 -18.54 39.94 -10.85
C HIS A 537 -17.71 39.31 -11.97
N HIS A 538 -18.20 39.39 -13.20
CA HIS A 538 -17.54 38.85 -14.39
C HIS A 538 -17.95 39.61 -15.68
N GLY A 539 -17.10 39.55 -16.71
CA GLY A 539 -17.41 40.09 -18.05
C GLY A 539 -16.89 41.52 -18.31
N ALA A 540 -17.15 42.01 -19.52
CA ALA A 540 -16.66 43.31 -19.98
C ALA A 540 -17.41 44.50 -19.35
N GLN A 541 -18.67 44.30 -18.96
CA GLN A 541 -19.54 45.30 -18.34
C GLN A 541 -19.57 45.18 -16.79
N ARG A 542 -18.63 44.44 -16.20
CA ARG A 542 -18.58 44.28 -14.74
C ARG A 542 -18.33 45.63 -14.06
N LEU A 543 -18.93 45.81 -12.88
CA LEU A 543 -18.85 47.05 -12.11
C LEU A 543 -17.40 47.31 -11.65
N SER A 544 -17.05 48.58 -11.45
CA SER A 544 -15.72 48.96 -10.98
C SER A 544 -15.78 50.17 -10.05
N GLY A 545 -14.79 50.31 -9.18
CA GLY A 545 -14.68 51.44 -8.26
C GLY A 545 -15.89 51.55 -7.31
N PRO A 546 -16.47 52.74 -7.09
CA PRO A 546 -17.59 52.92 -6.16
C PRO A 546 -18.82 52.06 -6.46
N ALA A 547 -19.09 51.76 -7.74
CA ALA A 547 -20.22 50.92 -8.13
C ALA A 547 -20.03 49.45 -7.71
N LEU A 548 -18.79 48.94 -7.76
CA LEU A 548 -18.46 47.61 -7.25
C LEU A 548 -18.58 47.56 -5.72
N ALA A 549 -18.14 48.61 -5.03
CA ALA A 549 -18.27 48.71 -3.57
C ALA A 549 -19.74 48.69 -3.12
N ALA A 550 -20.60 49.47 -3.80
CA ALA A 550 -22.04 49.48 -3.54
C ALA A 550 -22.68 48.11 -3.82
N ALA A 551 -22.33 47.46 -4.94
CA ALA A 551 -22.82 46.13 -5.25
C ALA A 551 -22.36 45.09 -4.21
N ALA A 552 -21.09 45.11 -3.78
CA ALA A 552 -20.61 44.19 -2.76
C ALA A 552 -21.31 44.40 -1.41
N ALA A 553 -21.57 45.64 -1.00
CA ALA A 553 -22.29 45.94 0.24
C ALA A 553 -23.77 45.49 0.19
N ASP A 554 -24.40 45.57 -0.99
CA ASP A 554 -25.80 45.18 -1.17
C ASP A 554 -26.01 43.67 -1.41
N HIS A 555 -24.95 42.87 -1.50
CA HIS A 555 -25.07 41.43 -1.74
C HIS A 555 -24.47 40.62 -0.59
N ASP A 556 -24.98 39.41 -0.41
CA ASP A 556 -24.46 38.46 0.58
C ASP A 556 -23.24 37.71 0.03
N LEU A 557 -23.32 37.36 -1.26
CA LEU A 557 -22.32 36.58 -1.98
C LEU A 557 -21.92 37.26 -3.28
N VAL A 558 -20.63 37.53 -3.45
CA VAL A 558 -20.05 38.01 -4.71
C VAL A 558 -19.26 36.88 -5.36
N VAL A 559 -19.67 36.45 -6.54
CA VAL A 559 -19.04 35.35 -7.29
C VAL A 559 -18.14 35.91 -8.38
N THR A 560 -16.87 35.52 -8.38
CA THR A 560 -15.92 35.86 -9.43
C THR A 560 -15.04 34.67 -9.83
N THR A 561 -14.12 34.90 -10.75
CA THR A 561 -13.20 33.88 -11.25
C THR A 561 -11.75 34.18 -10.88
N TYR A 562 -10.90 33.15 -10.79
CA TYR A 562 -9.47 33.32 -10.51
C TYR A 562 -8.78 34.35 -11.43
N ALA A 563 -9.12 34.35 -12.72
CA ALA A 563 -8.56 35.29 -13.70
C ALA A 563 -9.02 36.73 -13.44
N ILE A 564 -10.29 36.94 -13.08
CA ILE A 564 -10.83 38.26 -12.77
C ILE A 564 -10.34 38.75 -11.40
N ALA A 565 -10.25 37.88 -10.40
CA ALA A 565 -9.67 38.20 -9.10
C ALA A 565 -8.22 38.69 -9.24
N ALA A 566 -7.42 38.05 -10.10
CA ALA A 566 -6.07 38.51 -10.41
C ALA A 566 -6.02 39.88 -11.09
N ARG A 567 -6.94 40.12 -12.02
CA ARG A 567 -7.01 41.37 -12.79
C ARG A 567 -7.50 42.56 -11.94
N ASP A 568 -8.47 42.31 -11.06
CA ASP A 568 -9.17 43.35 -10.31
C ASP A 568 -8.75 43.41 -8.83
N VAL A 569 -7.65 42.72 -8.46
CA VAL A 569 -7.17 42.63 -7.07
C VAL A 569 -7.05 43.98 -6.39
N ALA A 570 -6.62 45.02 -7.10
CA ALA A 570 -6.48 46.37 -6.54
C ALA A 570 -7.81 46.96 -6.05
N GLN A 571 -8.93 46.61 -6.68
CA GLN A 571 -10.26 47.05 -6.26
C GLN A 571 -10.84 46.13 -5.19
N LEU A 572 -10.66 44.81 -5.35
CA LEU A 572 -11.15 43.82 -4.38
C LEU A 572 -10.47 43.98 -3.02
N ALA A 573 -9.19 44.38 -2.99
CA ALA A 573 -8.42 44.60 -1.78
C ALA A 573 -8.82 45.86 -0.99
N THR A 574 -9.54 46.81 -1.62
CA THR A 574 -10.05 48.00 -0.91
C THR A 574 -11.36 47.76 -0.17
N LEU A 575 -11.97 46.60 -0.37
CA LEU A 575 -13.25 46.22 0.24
C LEU A 575 -13.01 45.33 1.46
N THR A 576 -13.87 45.45 2.46
CA THR A 576 -13.89 44.56 3.63
C THR A 576 -14.72 43.33 3.32
N TRP A 577 -14.13 42.14 3.44
CA TRP A 577 -14.82 40.87 3.25
C TRP A 577 -14.94 40.15 4.58
N GLN A 578 -16.13 39.62 4.87
CA GLN A 578 -16.27 38.67 5.98
C GLN A 578 -15.48 37.41 5.67
N ARG A 579 -15.61 36.94 4.42
CA ARG A 579 -15.03 35.67 4.01
C ARG A 579 -14.55 35.68 2.57
N VAL A 580 -13.44 35.00 2.31
CA VAL A 580 -13.04 34.58 0.97
C VAL A 580 -13.14 33.06 0.87
N VAL A 581 -13.92 32.59 -0.09
CA VAL A 581 -14.07 31.16 -0.40
C VAL A 581 -13.39 30.87 -1.74
N LEU A 582 -12.52 29.87 -1.77
CA LEU A 582 -11.94 29.35 -3.01
C LEU A 582 -12.59 28.02 -3.34
N ASP A 583 -13.26 27.94 -4.49
CA ASP A 583 -13.76 26.68 -5.03
C ASP A 583 -12.77 26.07 -6.02
N GLU A 584 -12.59 24.75 -5.98
CA GLU A 584 -11.51 24.05 -6.71
C GLU A 584 -10.13 24.66 -6.38
N ALA A 585 -9.81 24.73 -5.08
CA ALA A 585 -8.63 25.39 -4.53
C ALA A 585 -7.27 24.87 -5.07
N GLN A 586 -7.23 23.73 -5.78
CA GLN A 586 -6.05 23.31 -6.54
C GLN A 586 -5.60 24.35 -7.58
N HIS A 587 -6.47 25.28 -8.01
CA HIS A 587 -6.08 26.41 -8.86
C HIS A 587 -5.07 27.38 -8.21
N VAL A 588 -4.90 27.33 -6.88
CA VAL A 588 -3.94 28.15 -6.13
C VAL A 588 -2.80 27.34 -5.51
N LYS A 589 -2.56 26.13 -6.01
CA LYS A 589 -1.50 25.22 -5.53
C LYS A 589 -0.08 25.78 -5.67
N ASN A 590 0.13 26.65 -6.67
CA ASN A 590 1.38 27.38 -6.83
C ASN A 590 1.23 28.83 -6.35
N THR A 591 1.85 29.13 -5.21
CA THR A 591 1.83 30.44 -4.54
C THR A 591 2.41 31.57 -5.39
N ALA A 592 3.29 31.26 -6.34
CA ALA A 592 3.92 32.24 -7.22
C ALA A 592 3.05 32.67 -8.42
N THR A 593 1.87 32.09 -8.62
CA THR A 593 0.97 32.51 -9.69
C THR A 593 0.27 33.83 -9.37
N ALA A 594 -0.08 34.62 -10.39
CA ALA A 594 -0.78 35.89 -10.20
C ALA A 594 -2.14 35.70 -9.51
N GLN A 595 -2.85 34.62 -9.86
CA GLN A 595 -4.12 34.22 -9.27
C GLN A 595 -3.97 33.93 -7.78
N SER A 596 -2.97 33.12 -7.41
CA SER A 596 -2.72 32.72 -6.03
C SER A 596 -2.28 33.88 -5.14
N ARG A 597 -1.47 34.81 -5.69
CA ARG A 597 -1.12 36.06 -4.98
C ARG A 597 -2.33 36.96 -4.78
N ALA A 598 -3.17 37.09 -5.81
CA ALA A 598 -4.32 37.97 -5.75
C ALA A 598 -5.36 37.52 -4.71
N THR A 599 -5.68 36.23 -4.64
CA THR A 599 -6.65 35.71 -3.65
C THR A 599 -6.15 35.85 -2.21
N ARG A 600 -4.83 35.83 -1.97
CA ARG A 600 -4.24 36.09 -0.65
C ARG A 600 -4.20 37.57 -0.29
N ALA A 601 -4.01 38.45 -1.28
CA ALA A 601 -3.97 39.89 -1.08
C ALA A 601 -5.32 40.52 -0.71
N VAL A 602 -6.45 39.86 -1.01
CA VAL A 602 -7.77 40.31 -0.59
C VAL A 602 -7.91 40.12 0.94
N PRO A 603 -8.21 41.17 1.71
CA PRO A 603 -8.39 41.08 3.16
C PRO A 603 -9.71 40.38 3.49
N ALA A 604 -9.69 39.47 4.45
CA ALA A 604 -10.87 38.73 4.89
C ALA A 604 -10.72 38.28 6.34
N ALA A 605 -11.82 38.28 7.11
CA ALA A 605 -11.83 37.79 8.49
C ALA A 605 -11.77 36.26 8.57
N HIS A 606 -12.38 35.56 7.61
CA HIS A 606 -12.38 34.11 7.52
C HIS A 606 -12.04 33.63 6.10
N ARG A 607 -11.39 32.47 5.97
CA ARG A 607 -10.99 31.92 4.67
C ARG A 607 -11.36 30.46 4.56
N ILE A 608 -12.03 30.10 3.48
CA ILE A 608 -12.44 28.70 3.20
C ILE A 608 -11.84 28.25 1.87
N ALA A 609 -11.21 27.08 1.86
CA ALA A 609 -10.81 26.40 0.64
C ALA A 609 -11.68 25.15 0.43
N LEU A 610 -12.28 25.02 -0.75
CA LEU A 610 -13.03 23.85 -1.17
C LEU A 610 -12.21 23.08 -2.19
N THR A 611 -12.02 21.78 -1.97
CA THR A 611 -11.30 20.91 -2.89
C THR A 611 -11.88 19.50 -2.86
N GLY A 612 -11.69 18.72 -3.93
CA GLY A 612 -12.00 17.28 -3.94
C GLY A 612 -10.86 16.42 -3.41
N THR A 613 -9.63 16.94 -3.45
CA THR A 613 -8.42 16.26 -2.98
C THR A 613 -7.51 17.30 -2.34
N PRO A 614 -7.24 17.24 -1.02
CA PRO A 614 -6.41 18.24 -0.34
C PRO A 614 -4.93 18.14 -0.69
N VAL A 615 -4.50 16.97 -1.17
CA VAL A 615 -3.17 16.74 -1.77
C VAL A 615 -3.43 16.10 -3.13
N GLU A 616 -3.04 16.77 -4.21
CA GLU A 616 -3.18 16.23 -5.57
C GLU A 616 -1.89 15.48 -5.95
N ASN A 617 -0.71 16.06 -5.68
CA ASN A 617 0.57 15.49 -6.12
C ASN A 617 1.77 15.70 -5.17
N ARG A 618 1.78 16.77 -4.35
CA ARG A 618 2.93 17.12 -3.48
C ARG A 618 2.50 17.77 -2.18
N LEU A 619 3.26 17.59 -1.11
CA LEU A 619 2.99 18.22 0.20
C LEU A 619 3.06 19.76 0.13
N GLU A 620 3.82 20.32 -0.81
CA GLU A 620 3.86 21.77 -1.05
C GLU A 620 2.50 22.34 -1.50
N GLU A 621 1.66 21.55 -2.17
CA GLU A 621 0.31 21.97 -2.57
C GLU A 621 -0.62 22.06 -1.34
N LEU A 622 -0.52 21.08 -0.44
CA LEU A 622 -1.22 21.09 0.84
C LEU A 622 -0.84 22.33 1.66
N ARG A 623 0.47 22.62 1.76
CA ARG A 623 0.96 23.84 2.41
C ARG A 623 0.35 25.08 1.78
N ALA A 624 0.32 25.17 0.45
CA ALA A 624 -0.23 26.35 -0.23
C ALA A 624 -1.72 26.57 0.12
N ILE A 625 -2.53 25.51 0.15
CA ILE A 625 -3.96 25.59 0.48
C ILE A 625 -4.15 25.94 1.97
N LEU A 626 -3.42 25.27 2.88
CA LEU A 626 -3.47 25.55 4.31
C LEU A 626 -2.98 26.95 4.64
N ASP A 627 -1.91 27.43 3.99
CA ASP A 627 -1.40 28.80 4.15
C ASP A 627 -2.37 29.86 3.60
N PHE A 628 -3.19 29.51 2.60
CA PHE A 628 -4.30 30.39 2.22
C PHE A 628 -5.36 30.45 3.32
N ALA A 629 -5.78 29.30 3.88
CA ALA A 629 -6.83 29.26 4.90
C ALA A 629 -6.36 29.89 6.22
N ASN A 630 -5.18 29.49 6.68
CA ASN A 630 -4.54 29.88 7.93
C ASN A 630 -3.09 30.36 7.62
N PRO A 631 -2.92 31.66 7.31
CA PRO A 631 -1.60 32.21 6.99
C PRO A 631 -0.57 31.92 8.08
N SER A 632 0.65 31.54 7.67
CA SER A 632 1.78 31.23 8.54
C SER A 632 1.66 29.99 9.44
N LEU A 633 0.55 29.24 9.38
CA LEU A 633 0.35 28.01 10.18
C LEU A 633 1.52 27.01 10.05
N LEU A 634 2.02 26.84 8.82
CA LEU A 634 3.09 25.88 8.49
C LEU A 634 4.43 26.57 8.22
N GLY A 635 4.58 27.83 8.64
CA GLY A 635 5.78 28.63 8.42
C GLY A 635 6.05 28.95 6.94
N THR A 636 7.31 29.32 6.65
CA THR A 636 7.75 29.70 5.30
C THR A 636 7.85 28.49 4.36
N ALA A 637 7.83 28.73 3.04
CA ALA A 637 7.96 27.66 2.04
C ALA A 637 9.28 26.89 2.19
N ALA A 638 10.36 27.61 2.48
CA ALA A 638 11.68 27.02 2.69
C ALA A 638 11.72 26.14 3.94
N SER A 639 11.19 26.64 5.07
CA SER A 639 11.12 25.87 6.31
C SER A 639 10.26 24.61 6.16
N PHE A 640 9.06 24.77 5.59
CA PHE A 640 8.16 23.64 5.34
C PHE A 640 8.82 22.57 4.47
N ARG A 641 9.51 22.99 3.40
CA ARG A 641 10.19 22.05 2.50
C ARG A 641 11.29 21.28 3.22
N ALA A 642 12.12 21.97 4.00
CA ALA A 642 13.23 21.35 4.71
C ALA A 642 12.77 20.37 5.81
N ARG A 643 11.63 20.63 6.44
CA ARG A 643 11.19 19.91 7.65
C ARG A 643 10.11 18.86 7.42
N PHE A 644 9.28 19.06 6.40
CA PHE A 644 8.17 18.17 6.09
C PHE A 644 8.32 17.59 4.69
N ALA A 645 8.38 18.44 3.65
CA ALA A 645 8.34 17.92 2.28
C ALA A 645 9.52 16.97 1.97
N VAL A 646 10.77 17.38 2.24
CA VAL A 646 11.95 16.54 1.97
C VAL A 646 12.00 15.31 2.89
N PRO A 647 11.88 15.44 4.23
CA PRO A 647 11.91 14.25 5.09
C PRO A 647 10.81 13.23 4.79
N ILE A 648 9.60 13.68 4.46
CA ILE A 648 8.46 12.78 4.18
C ILE A 648 8.55 12.19 2.76
N GLU A 649 8.76 13.01 1.73
CA GLU A 649 8.71 12.55 0.33
C GLU A 649 9.99 11.82 -0.09
N ARG A 650 11.16 12.15 0.48
CA ARG A 650 12.46 11.56 0.11
C ARG A 650 12.97 10.56 1.14
N ASP A 651 12.91 10.91 2.42
CA ASP A 651 13.54 10.14 3.49
C ASP A 651 12.53 9.20 4.21
N HIS A 652 11.25 9.24 3.80
CA HIS A 652 10.13 8.47 4.36
C HIS A 652 10.00 8.56 5.89
N ASP A 653 10.30 9.74 6.45
CA ASP A 653 10.25 10.01 7.89
C ASP A 653 8.81 10.00 8.42
N ALA A 654 8.46 8.94 9.14
CA ALA A 654 7.15 8.76 9.76
C ALA A 654 6.85 9.79 10.86
N VAL A 655 7.86 10.27 11.59
CA VAL A 655 7.71 11.26 12.67
C VAL A 655 7.41 12.64 12.07
N ALA A 656 8.06 13.01 10.96
CA ALA A 656 7.72 14.21 10.21
C ALA A 656 6.28 14.15 9.66
N ALA A 657 5.85 12.99 9.14
CA ALA A 657 4.49 12.80 8.63
C ALA A 657 3.42 12.90 9.72
N ALA A 658 3.65 12.27 10.89
CA ALA A 658 2.75 12.34 12.04
C ALA A 658 2.59 13.78 12.55
N ARG A 659 3.71 14.52 12.65
CA ARG A 659 3.69 15.95 13.02
C ARG A 659 2.89 16.79 12.03
N LEU A 660 3.11 16.62 10.72
CA LEU A 660 2.35 17.36 9.70
C LEU A 660 0.85 17.06 9.79
N ARG A 661 0.49 15.79 10.05
CA ARG A 661 -0.91 15.37 10.22
C ARG A 661 -1.55 16.04 11.43
N ALA A 662 -0.88 16.04 12.58
CA ALA A 662 -1.36 16.70 13.79
C ALA A 662 -1.59 18.21 13.58
N LEU A 663 -0.69 18.89 12.85
CA LEU A 663 -0.82 20.33 12.56
C LEU A 663 -1.93 20.66 11.56
N SER A 664 -2.23 19.76 10.64
CA SER A 664 -3.17 20.02 9.55
C SER A 664 -4.58 19.52 9.82
N ALA A 665 -4.73 18.43 10.58
CA ALA A 665 -6.01 17.78 10.84
C ALA A 665 -7.12 18.73 11.36
N PRO A 666 -6.86 19.65 12.30
CA PRO A 666 -7.89 20.56 12.82
C PRO A 666 -8.54 21.46 11.77
N PHE A 667 -7.79 21.77 10.70
CA PHE A 667 -8.18 22.73 9.68
C PHE A 667 -8.71 22.06 8.41
N VAL A 668 -8.71 20.72 8.34
CA VAL A 668 -9.08 19.96 7.15
C VAL A 668 -10.19 18.97 7.47
N MET A 669 -11.39 19.22 6.96
CA MET A 669 -12.46 18.24 6.97
C MET A 669 -12.49 17.50 5.63
N ARG A 670 -12.29 16.18 5.64
CA ARG A 670 -12.33 15.32 4.45
C ARG A 670 -13.22 14.11 4.68
N ARG A 671 -14.19 13.92 3.80
CA ARG A 671 -15.02 12.71 3.71
C ARG A 671 -14.99 12.14 2.31
N VAL A 672 -14.97 10.82 2.21
CA VAL A 672 -14.94 10.11 0.93
C VAL A 672 -16.27 9.42 0.66
N LYS A 673 -16.60 9.17 -0.61
CA LYS A 673 -17.84 8.47 -0.97
C LYS A 673 -17.87 7.03 -0.47
N THR A 674 -16.71 6.45 -0.15
CA THR A 674 -16.58 5.10 0.41
C THR A 674 -16.73 5.06 1.94
N ASP A 675 -16.98 6.20 2.58
CA ASP A 675 -17.17 6.29 4.02
C ASP A 675 -18.55 5.73 4.41
N PRO A 676 -18.64 4.68 5.25
CA PRO A 676 -19.92 4.09 5.66
C PRO A 676 -20.93 5.11 6.22
N ASP A 677 -20.44 6.17 6.87
CA ASP A 677 -21.27 7.26 7.43
C ASP A 677 -21.78 8.26 6.36
N VAL A 678 -21.41 8.04 5.09
CA VAL A 678 -21.78 8.83 3.91
C VAL A 678 -22.56 7.98 2.87
N ILE A 679 -22.34 6.66 2.82
CA ILE A 679 -22.79 5.75 1.73
C ILE A 679 -24.31 5.46 1.68
N SER A 680 -25.08 5.62 2.76
CA SER A 680 -26.45 5.04 2.84
C SER A 680 -27.43 5.46 1.72
N ASP A 681 -27.14 6.54 1.00
CA ASP A 681 -28.06 7.22 0.07
C ASP A 681 -27.59 7.27 -1.41
N LEU A 682 -26.39 6.78 -1.75
CA LEU A 682 -25.90 6.78 -3.14
C LEU A 682 -26.03 5.37 -3.77
N PRO A 683 -26.50 5.25 -5.02
CA PRO A 683 -26.55 3.96 -5.73
C PRO A 683 -25.14 3.41 -5.99
N GLU A 684 -25.02 2.17 -6.47
CA GLU A 684 -23.70 1.57 -6.67
C GLU A 684 -23.00 2.17 -7.90
N LYS A 685 -21.68 2.35 -7.81
CA LYS A 685 -20.83 2.74 -8.94
C LYS A 685 -19.97 1.56 -9.36
N PHE A 686 -20.17 1.09 -10.59
CA PHE A 686 -19.40 0.00 -11.17
C PHE A 686 -18.38 0.55 -12.17
N GLU A 687 -17.10 0.40 -11.88
CA GLU A 687 -16.02 0.77 -12.81
C GLU A 687 -15.43 -0.47 -13.48
N GLN A 688 -15.33 -0.45 -14.81
CA GLN A 688 -14.70 -1.52 -15.58
C GLN A 688 -13.81 -0.98 -16.70
N THR A 689 -12.67 -1.63 -16.89
CA THR A 689 -11.82 -1.42 -18.07
C THR A 689 -12.32 -2.30 -19.21
N VAL A 690 -12.63 -1.69 -20.35
CA VAL A 690 -13.06 -2.39 -21.57
C VAL A 690 -11.88 -2.42 -22.53
N ARG A 691 -11.40 -3.62 -22.82
CA ARG A 691 -10.26 -3.85 -23.71
C ARG A 691 -10.70 -3.87 -25.17
N ALA A 692 -10.09 -3.01 -25.98
CA ALA A 692 -10.32 -2.90 -27.42
C ALA A 692 -9.10 -3.39 -28.19
N ASN A 693 -9.30 -4.22 -29.21
CA ASN A 693 -8.20 -4.59 -30.10
C ASN A 693 -8.01 -3.51 -31.18
N LEU A 694 -6.77 -3.29 -31.61
CA LEU A 694 -6.51 -2.40 -32.74
C LEU A 694 -6.95 -3.07 -34.05
N THR A 695 -7.45 -2.28 -34.99
CA THR A 695 -7.59 -2.75 -36.38
C THR A 695 -6.21 -2.91 -37.03
N ALA A 696 -6.13 -3.69 -38.11
CA ALA A 696 -4.88 -3.83 -38.88
C ALA A 696 -4.34 -2.46 -39.38
N GLU A 697 -5.22 -1.52 -39.72
CA GLU A 697 -4.86 -0.15 -40.09
C GLU A 697 -4.24 0.59 -38.90
N GLN A 698 -4.87 0.53 -37.72
CA GLN A 698 -4.36 1.15 -36.50
C GLN A 698 -3.01 0.56 -36.08
N ALA A 699 -2.84 -0.76 -36.11
CA ALA A 699 -1.59 -1.42 -35.74
C ALA A 699 -0.43 -1.03 -36.67
N ALA A 700 -0.69 -0.89 -37.97
CA ALA A 700 0.30 -0.41 -38.93
C ALA A 700 0.70 1.05 -38.66
N LEU A 701 -0.27 1.93 -38.43
CA LEU A 701 -0.02 3.34 -38.08
C LEU A 701 0.72 3.46 -36.75
N TYR A 702 0.35 2.66 -35.75
CA TYR A 702 0.95 2.67 -34.43
C TYR A 702 2.44 2.31 -34.50
N ARG A 703 2.79 1.20 -35.18
CA ARG A 703 4.20 0.81 -35.39
C ARG A 703 4.98 1.91 -36.11
N ALA A 704 4.42 2.51 -37.16
CA ALA A 704 5.07 3.59 -37.90
C ALA A 704 5.34 4.83 -37.02
N VAL A 705 4.42 5.17 -36.10
CA VAL A 705 4.61 6.28 -35.15
C VAL A 705 5.72 5.97 -34.14
N VAL A 706 5.77 4.75 -33.61
CA VAL A 706 6.84 4.32 -32.69
C VAL A 706 8.20 4.39 -33.39
N ASP A 707 8.32 3.84 -34.60
CA ASP A 707 9.58 3.83 -35.36
C ASP A 707 10.06 5.24 -35.73
N ASP A 708 9.16 6.14 -36.13
CA ASP A 708 9.49 7.55 -36.38
C ASP A 708 9.93 8.28 -35.10
N MET A 709 9.25 8.02 -33.98
CA MET A 709 9.60 8.58 -32.68
C MET A 709 11.00 8.14 -32.24
N MET A 710 11.31 6.85 -32.28
CA MET A 710 12.60 6.31 -31.86
C MET A 710 13.76 6.83 -32.71
N ARG A 711 13.53 7.03 -34.02
CA ARG A 711 14.51 7.71 -34.88
C ARG A 711 14.73 9.17 -34.47
N ARG A 712 13.67 9.91 -34.11
CA ARG A 712 13.76 11.33 -33.73
C ARG A 712 14.36 11.58 -32.35
N ILE A 713 14.29 10.61 -31.44
CA ILE A 713 14.77 10.74 -30.05
C ILE A 713 16.26 10.43 -29.92
N ARG A 714 16.80 9.59 -30.81
CA ARG A 714 18.19 9.10 -30.75
C ARG A 714 19.23 10.22 -30.62
N ASP A 715 18.99 11.34 -31.29
CA ASP A 715 19.94 12.47 -31.37
C ASP A 715 19.46 13.71 -30.60
N LYS A 716 18.48 13.58 -29.70
CA LYS A 716 17.90 14.71 -28.95
C LYS A 716 18.08 14.57 -27.45
N GLU A 717 18.48 15.67 -26.81
CA GLU A 717 18.62 15.77 -25.35
C GLU A 717 17.77 16.92 -24.76
N GLY A 718 17.61 16.90 -23.43
CA GLY A 718 16.93 17.95 -22.68
C GLY A 718 15.49 18.21 -23.13
N MET A 719 15.12 19.50 -23.26
CA MET A 719 13.76 19.90 -23.58
C MET A 719 13.29 19.43 -24.97
N ALA A 720 14.21 19.31 -25.94
CA ALA A 720 13.90 18.85 -27.29
C ALA A 720 13.49 17.36 -27.31
N ARG A 721 14.09 16.55 -26.42
CA ARG A 721 13.69 15.15 -26.19
C ARG A 721 12.30 15.09 -25.58
N LYS A 722 12.07 15.80 -24.47
CA LYS A 722 10.78 15.82 -23.76
C LYS A 722 9.62 16.21 -24.69
N GLY A 723 9.80 17.26 -25.48
CA GLY A 723 8.81 17.68 -26.47
C GLY A 723 8.52 16.63 -27.55
N ALA A 724 9.55 15.92 -28.03
CA ALA A 724 9.38 14.85 -29.01
C ALA A 724 8.60 13.65 -28.44
N VAL A 725 8.86 13.30 -27.17
CA VAL A 725 8.14 12.23 -26.45
C VAL A 725 6.67 12.56 -26.29
N LEU A 726 6.34 13.75 -25.77
CA LEU A 726 4.94 14.17 -25.57
C LEU A 726 4.17 14.25 -26.89
N ALA A 727 4.81 14.75 -27.96
CA ALA A 727 4.20 14.82 -29.28
C ALA A 727 3.90 13.42 -29.85
N ALA A 728 4.81 12.47 -29.67
CA ALA A 728 4.62 11.11 -30.15
C ALA A 728 3.57 10.34 -29.34
N LEU A 729 3.57 10.49 -28.01
CA LEU A 729 2.51 9.95 -27.15
C LEU A 729 1.13 10.47 -27.56
N THR A 730 1.01 11.77 -27.83
CA THR A 730 -0.22 12.37 -28.34
C THR A 730 -0.68 11.68 -29.62
N ARG A 731 0.23 11.45 -30.58
CA ARG A 731 -0.06 10.74 -31.84
C ARG A 731 -0.49 9.29 -31.61
N LEU A 732 0.16 8.57 -30.69
CA LEU A 732 -0.21 7.20 -30.35
C LEU A 732 -1.64 7.14 -29.79
N LYS A 733 -2.01 8.07 -28.89
CA LYS A 733 -3.41 8.21 -28.43
C LYS A 733 -4.37 8.46 -29.60
N GLN A 734 -4.01 9.33 -30.53
CA GLN A 734 -4.84 9.62 -31.70
C GLN A 734 -5.04 8.37 -32.58
N VAL A 735 -4.00 7.57 -32.79
CA VAL A 735 -4.08 6.29 -33.53
C VAL A 735 -4.98 5.30 -32.80
N CYS A 736 -4.82 5.15 -31.47
CA CYS A 736 -5.67 4.28 -30.65
C CYS A 736 -7.15 4.70 -30.74
N ASN A 737 -7.43 6.00 -30.75
CA ASN A 737 -8.78 6.54 -30.90
C ASN A 737 -9.37 6.24 -32.27
N HIS A 738 -8.72 6.70 -33.34
CA HIS A 738 -9.18 6.46 -34.72
C HIS A 738 -8.12 6.85 -35.77
N PRO A 739 -7.93 6.08 -36.87
CA PRO A 739 -7.01 6.46 -37.95
C PRO A 739 -7.23 7.87 -38.51
N ALA A 740 -8.48 8.26 -38.76
CA ALA A 740 -8.82 9.61 -39.26
C ALA A 740 -8.49 10.73 -38.24
N HIS A 741 -8.48 10.44 -36.94
CA HIS A 741 -8.10 11.42 -35.91
C HIS A 741 -6.59 11.68 -35.95
N TYR A 742 -5.78 10.64 -36.19
CA TYR A 742 -4.34 10.79 -36.39
C TYR A 742 -3.99 11.43 -37.74
N LEU A 743 -4.62 10.97 -38.83
CA LEU A 743 -4.32 11.42 -40.19
C LEU A 743 -4.81 12.85 -40.47
N GLY A 744 -5.92 13.27 -39.84
CA GLY A 744 -6.52 14.59 -40.07
C GLY A 744 -6.99 14.81 -41.51
N ASP A 745 -7.27 13.73 -42.24
CA ASP A 745 -7.52 13.72 -43.68
C ASP A 745 -9.01 13.77 -44.06
N GLY A 746 -9.90 13.84 -43.05
CA GLY A 746 -11.35 13.80 -43.24
C GLY A 746 -11.89 12.46 -43.74
N SER A 747 -11.10 11.39 -43.67
CA SER A 747 -11.53 10.06 -44.09
C SER A 747 -12.67 9.52 -43.20
N PRO A 748 -13.62 8.76 -43.76
CA PRO A 748 -14.81 8.32 -43.02
C PRO A 748 -14.46 7.40 -41.85
N VAL A 749 -15.36 7.37 -40.85
CA VAL A 749 -15.28 6.48 -39.67
C VAL A 749 -15.33 5.01 -40.09
N LEU A 750 -16.17 4.70 -41.08
CA LEU A 750 -16.32 3.35 -41.63
C LEU A 750 -15.57 3.19 -42.95
N ARG A 751 -15.02 2.01 -43.19
CA ARG A 751 -14.49 1.58 -44.50
C ARG A 751 -15.22 0.30 -44.93
N ARG A 752 -15.95 0.37 -46.05
CA ARG A 752 -16.75 -0.76 -46.56
C ARG A 752 -17.71 -1.34 -45.51
N GLY A 753 -18.35 -0.46 -44.73
CA GLY A 753 -19.28 -0.86 -43.67
C GLY A 753 -18.64 -1.45 -42.40
N ARG A 754 -17.31 -1.45 -42.29
CA ARG A 754 -16.59 -1.89 -41.08
C ARG A 754 -15.91 -0.72 -40.40
N HIS A 755 -15.84 -0.78 -39.08
CA HIS A 755 -15.10 0.19 -38.27
C HIS A 755 -13.60 0.18 -38.57
N ARG A 756 -13.02 1.37 -38.63
CA ARG A 756 -11.57 1.55 -38.74
C ARG A 756 -10.89 1.69 -37.37
N SER A 757 -11.68 1.83 -36.31
CA SER A 757 -11.22 1.85 -34.92
C SER A 757 -11.91 0.74 -34.11
N GLY A 758 -11.12 -0.08 -33.43
CA GLY A 758 -11.67 -1.07 -32.51
C GLY A 758 -12.42 -0.44 -31.33
N LYS A 759 -11.94 0.71 -30.84
CA LYS A 759 -12.64 1.46 -29.79
C LYS A 759 -14.01 1.96 -30.22
N LEU A 760 -14.12 2.57 -31.41
CA LEU A 760 -15.42 3.06 -31.88
C LEU A 760 -16.40 1.94 -32.22
N GLY A 761 -15.90 0.77 -32.66
CA GLY A 761 -16.74 -0.43 -32.77
C GLY A 761 -17.39 -0.80 -31.44
N LEU A 762 -16.58 -0.91 -30.37
CA LEU A 762 -17.11 -1.20 -29.03
C LEU A 762 -18.01 -0.10 -28.47
N VAL A 763 -17.72 1.17 -28.78
CA VAL A 763 -18.59 2.29 -28.37
C VAL A 763 -19.95 2.20 -29.06
N GLU A 764 -19.98 1.84 -30.35
CA GLU A 764 -21.24 1.61 -31.06
C GLU A 764 -22.06 0.54 -30.34
N ASP A 765 -21.46 -0.61 -30.02
CA ASP A 765 -22.14 -1.72 -29.33
C ASP A 765 -22.64 -1.32 -27.93
N ILE A 766 -21.82 -0.59 -27.16
CA ILE A 766 -22.18 -0.10 -25.83
C ILE A 766 -23.36 0.88 -25.92
N VAL A 767 -23.28 1.85 -26.83
CA VAL A 767 -24.34 2.86 -26.99
C VAL A 767 -25.62 2.19 -27.48
N GLU A 768 -25.55 1.23 -28.41
CA GLU A 768 -26.71 0.49 -28.90
C GLU A 768 -27.45 -0.23 -27.76
N SER A 769 -26.72 -0.92 -26.88
CA SER A 769 -27.31 -1.55 -25.68
C SER A 769 -27.94 -0.53 -24.74
N VAL A 770 -27.24 0.57 -24.44
CA VAL A 770 -27.74 1.59 -23.50
C VAL A 770 -29.03 2.24 -24.02
N LEU A 771 -29.10 2.51 -25.31
CA LEU A 771 -30.30 3.08 -25.93
C LEU A 771 -31.45 2.07 -26.00
N ALA A 772 -31.17 0.78 -26.20
CA ALA A 772 -32.18 -0.27 -26.17
C ALA A 772 -32.88 -0.36 -24.80
N ASP A 773 -32.15 -0.08 -23.72
CA ASP A 773 -32.65 -0.04 -22.35
C ASP A 773 -33.35 1.30 -21.99
N GLY A 774 -33.42 2.25 -22.92
CA GLY A 774 -34.02 3.57 -22.71
C GLY A 774 -33.22 4.44 -21.74
N GLU A 775 -31.91 4.22 -21.65
CA GLU A 775 -31.01 4.89 -20.72
C GLU A 775 -30.15 5.95 -21.43
N LYS A 776 -29.43 6.77 -20.64
CA LYS A 776 -28.61 7.86 -21.18
C LYS A 776 -27.13 7.65 -20.91
N VAL A 777 -26.30 8.03 -21.89
CA VAL A 777 -24.85 7.84 -21.87
C VAL A 777 -24.08 9.15 -22.04
N LEU A 778 -23.02 9.30 -21.25
CA LEU A 778 -22.00 10.34 -21.40
C LEU A 778 -20.74 9.74 -22.01
N LEU A 779 -20.27 10.33 -23.10
CA LEU A 779 -19.02 9.95 -23.76
C LEU A 779 -17.97 11.04 -23.52
N PHE A 780 -16.86 10.68 -22.87
CA PHE A 780 -15.78 11.60 -22.56
C PHE A 780 -14.56 11.37 -23.48
N THR A 781 -14.00 12.45 -24.00
CA THR A 781 -12.74 12.44 -24.75
C THR A 781 -11.83 13.60 -24.34
N GLN A 782 -10.52 13.43 -24.34
CA GLN A 782 -9.59 14.53 -24.13
C GLN A 782 -9.42 15.42 -25.38
N PHE A 783 -9.79 14.92 -26.56
CA PHE A 783 -9.56 15.58 -27.86
C PHE A 783 -10.86 16.17 -28.42
N ARG A 784 -10.85 17.47 -28.69
CA ARG A 784 -12.00 18.13 -29.30
C ARG A 784 -12.24 17.61 -30.71
N GLU A 785 -11.16 17.50 -31.46
CA GLU A 785 -11.12 17.05 -32.85
C GLU A 785 -11.69 15.63 -32.99
N PHE A 786 -11.48 14.78 -31.99
CA PHE A 786 -12.07 13.45 -31.96
C PHE A 786 -13.58 13.50 -31.69
N GLY A 787 -14.03 14.34 -30.77
CA GLY A 787 -15.46 14.58 -30.56
C GLY A 787 -16.16 15.10 -31.82
N GLU A 788 -15.53 16.02 -32.56
CA GLU A 788 -16.03 16.54 -33.83
C GLU A 788 -16.12 15.46 -34.93
N LEU A 789 -15.27 14.43 -34.88
CA LEU A 789 -15.34 13.27 -35.77
C LEU A 789 -16.47 12.29 -35.37
N VAL A 790 -16.63 12.04 -34.07
CA VAL A 790 -17.54 11.00 -33.54
C VAL A 790 -18.99 11.45 -33.51
N VAL A 791 -19.26 12.72 -33.20
CA VAL A 791 -20.62 13.25 -33.05
C VAL A 791 -21.47 13.05 -34.32
N PRO A 792 -21.06 13.49 -35.52
CA PRO A 792 -21.88 13.33 -36.72
C PRO A 792 -22.18 11.86 -37.04
N TYR A 793 -21.20 10.99 -36.77
CA TYR A 793 -21.35 9.55 -36.98
C TYR A 793 -22.38 8.93 -36.01
N LEU A 794 -22.36 9.31 -34.73
CA LEU A 794 -23.36 8.84 -33.76
C LEU A 794 -24.76 9.40 -34.06
N GLU A 795 -24.84 10.65 -34.52
CA GLU A 795 -26.11 11.26 -34.93
C GLU A 795 -26.74 10.51 -36.11
N GLU A 796 -25.94 10.17 -37.12
CA GLU A 796 -26.38 9.38 -38.27
C GLU A 796 -26.75 7.94 -37.87
N ARG A 797 -25.91 7.27 -37.07
CA ARG A 797 -26.09 5.86 -36.70
C ARG A 797 -27.31 5.61 -35.81
N PHE A 798 -27.59 6.53 -34.88
CA PHE A 798 -28.65 6.39 -33.89
C PHE A 798 -29.84 7.31 -34.16
N ALA A 799 -29.83 8.07 -35.26
CA ALA A 799 -30.89 8.98 -35.66
C ALA A 799 -31.36 9.92 -34.52
N THR A 800 -30.41 10.40 -33.71
CA THR A 800 -30.67 11.28 -32.55
C THR A 800 -29.67 12.43 -32.55
N THR A 801 -30.06 13.57 -32.00
CA THR A 801 -29.12 14.67 -31.75
C THR A 801 -28.13 14.28 -30.66
N VAL A 802 -26.85 14.63 -30.83
CA VAL A 802 -25.81 14.36 -29.84
C VAL A 802 -25.12 15.69 -29.45
N PRO A 803 -25.50 16.32 -28.33
CA PRO A 803 -24.86 17.54 -27.87
C PRO A 803 -23.38 17.30 -27.55
N PHE A 804 -22.53 18.21 -28.03
CA PHE A 804 -21.09 18.17 -27.74
C PHE A 804 -20.65 19.36 -26.89
N LEU A 805 -20.31 19.10 -25.63
CA LEU A 805 -19.88 20.11 -24.68
C LEU A 805 -18.35 20.17 -24.61
N HIS A 806 -17.78 21.26 -25.12
CA HIS A 806 -16.35 21.52 -25.11
C HIS A 806 -16.03 22.99 -24.73
N GLY A 807 -14.75 23.31 -24.52
CA GLY A 807 -14.31 24.62 -24.02
C GLY A 807 -14.64 25.82 -24.92
N GLY A 808 -14.97 25.58 -26.20
CA GLY A 808 -15.36 26.63 -27.15
C GLY A 808 -16.85 27.02 -27.07
N VAL A 809 -17.66 26.30 -26.30
CA VAL A 809 -19.10 26.56 -26.17
C VAL A 809 -19.33 27.71 -25.17
N SER A 810 -20.07 28.74 -25.60
CA SER A 810 -20.47 29.88 -24.76
C SER A 810 -21.32 29.44 -23.56
N LYS A 811 -21.30 30.20 -22.45
CA LYS A 811 -22.06 29.90 -21.22
C LYS A 811 -23.54 29.59 -21.50
N GLY A 812 -24.26 30.45 -22.20
CA GLY A 812 -25.70 30.26 -22.47
C GLY A 812 -26.01 28.98 -23.26
N ARG A 813 -25.21 28.65 -24.27
CA ARG A 813 -25.36 27.38 -25.02
C ARG A 813 -24.99 26.16 -24.18
N ARG A 814 -24.00 26.29 -23.28
CA ARG A 814 -23.61 25.21 -22.37
C ARG A 814 -24.75 24.88 -21.39
N ASP A 815 -25.32 25.89 -20.77
CA ASP A 815 -26.46 25.73 -19.84
C ASP A 815 -27.64 25.07 -20.58
N ALA A 816 -27.98 25.54 -21.78
CA ALA A 816 -29.04 24.94 -22.60
C ALA A 816 -28.78 23.47 -22.99
N MET A 817 -27.52 23.09 -23.27
CA MET A 817 -27.18 21.68 -23.56
C MET A 817 -27.35 20.79 -22.32
N VAL A 818 -26.94 21.28 -21.14
CA VAL A 818 -27.05 20.53 -19.88
C VAL A 818 -28.52 20.37 -19.48
N ASP A 819 -29.29 21.45 -19.52
CA ASP A 819 -30.72 21.43 -19.20
C ASP A 819 -31.49 20.54 -20.18
N GLY A 820 -31.16 20.64 -21.47
CA GLY A 820 -31.72 19.79 -22.52
C GLY A 820 -31.43 18.31 -22.28
N PHE A 821 -30.18 17.94 -21.99
CA PHE A 821 -29.80 16.55 -21.71
C PHE A 821 -30.48 15.97 -20.45
N GLN A 822 -30.59 16.78 -19.39
CA GLN A 822 -31.19 16.38 -18.11
C GLN A 822 -32.71 16.20 -18.18
N SER A 823 -33.39 16.76 -19.21
CA SER A 823 -34.84 16.61 -19.39
C SER A 823 -35.25 15.18 -19.78
N GLU A 824 -36.46 14.76 -19.39
CA GLU A 824 -36.98 13.40 -19.64
C GLU A 824 -37.04 13.04 -21.13
N GLY A 825 -37.33 14.01 -22.01
CA GLY A 825 -37.30 13.88 -23.47
C GLY A 825 -36.01 14.36 -24.14
N GLY A 826 -34.96 14.63 -23.36
CA GLY A 826 -33.68 15.11 -23.84
C GLY A 826 -32.88 14.05 -24.61
N PRO A 827 -31.86 14.45 -25.39
CA PRO A 827 -31.03 13.53 -26.16
C PRO A 827 -30.41 12.45 -25.26
N PRO A 828 -30.35 11.19 -25.70
CA PRO A 828 -29.89 10.08 -24.87
C PRO A 828 -28.36 9.90 -24.89
N ILE A 829 -27.66 10.59 -25.80
CA ILE A 829 -26.20 10.59 -25.90
C ILE A 829 -25.72 12.03 -25.75
N MET A 830 -24.69 12.26 -24.92
CA MET A 830 -23.97 13.52 -24.87
C MET A 830 -22.46 13.29 -24.83
N VAL A 831 -21.73 14.04 -25.66
CA VAL A 831 -20.26 13.98 -25.73
C VAL A 831 -19.69 15.17 -24.95
N LEU A 832 -18.63 14.95 -24.19
CA LEU A 832 -17.96 15.98 -23.40
C LEU A 832 -16.45 15.90 -23.59
N SER A 833 -15.79 17.05 -23.71
CA SER A 833 -14.34 17.07 -23.57
C SER A 833 -13.93 17.03 -22.09
N LEU A 834 -12.91 16.25 -21.70
CA LEU A 834 -12.52 16.07 -20.29
C LEU A 834 -12.28 17.40 -19.56
N LYS A 835 -11.64 18.37 -20.21
CA LYS A 835 -11.40 19.72 -19.62
C LYS A 835 -12.67 20.56 -19.48
N ALA A 836 -13.69 20.33 -20.31
CA ALA A 836 -14.97 21.00 -20.19
C ALA A 836 -15.93 20.26 -19.24
N GLY A 837 -15.78 18.94 -19.12
CA GLY A 837 -16.48 18.07 -18.18
C GLY A 837 -15.91 18.08 -16.75
N GLY A 838 -14.65 18.47 -16.55
CA GLY A 838 -14.00 18.68 -15.24
C GLY A 838 -14.53 19.91 -14.48
N THR A 839 -15.74 20.35 -14.79
CA THR A 839 -16.32 21.59 -14.30
C THR A 839 -17.67 21.30 -13.67
N GLY A 840 -18.03 22.03 -12.60
CA GLY A 840 -19.19 22.00 -11.68
C GLY A 840 -20.55 21.37 -12.10
N LEU A 841 -20.73 20.97 -13.34
CA LEU A 841 -21.93 20.42 -13.95
C LEU A 841 -22.52 19.23 -13.19
N ASN A 842 -23.84 19.19 -13.12
CA ASN A 842 -24.63 18.08 -12.61
C ASN A 842 -25.26 17.35 -13.82
N LEU A 843 -24.94 16.07 -14.03
CA LEU A 843 -25.37 15.26 -15.19
C LEU A 843 -25.99 13.91 -14.76
N THR A 844 -26.78 13.94 -13.68
CA THR A 844 -27.41 12.78 -13.03
C THR A 844 -28.41 12.01 -13.90
N ALA A 845 -28.91 12.55 -15.01
CA ALA A 845 -29.79 11.82 -15.93
C ALA A 845 -29.07 10.68 -16.67
N ALA A 846 -27.73 10.70 -16.73
CA ALA A 846 -26.96 9.58 -17.25
C ALA A 846 -26.55 8.64 -16.13
N ASN A 847 -26.76 7.35 -16.36
CA ASN A 847 -26.24 6.26 -15.52
C ASN A 847 -25.14 5.48 -16.24
N HIS A 848 -24.83 5.81 -17.50
CA HIS A 848 -23.68 5.27 -18.23
C HIS A 848 -22.65 6.35 -18.53
N VAL A 849 -21.38 6.04 -18.22
CA VAL A 849 -20.23 6.88 -18.52
C VAL A 849 -19.20 6.05 -19.29
N VAL A 850 -18.76 6.55 -20.45
CA VAL A 850 -17.71 5.91 -21.26
C VAL A 850 -16.58 6.90 -21.50
N HIS A 851 -15.38 6.56 -21.04
CA HIS A 851 -14.15 7.28 -21.39
C HIS A 851 -13.58 6.69 -22.66
N LEU A 852 -13.68 7.45 -23.76
CA LEU A 852 -13.24 7.03 -25.09
C LEU A 852 -11.70 6.89 -25.17
N ASP A 853 -10.99 7.71 -24.40
CA ASP A 853 -9.53 7.71 -24.34
C ASP A 853 -9.03 7.90 -22.91
N ARG A 854 -7.89 7.27 -22.59
CA ARG A 854 -7.31 7.31 -21.24
C ARG A 854 -6.62 8.65 -21.00
N TRP A 855 -6.94 9.23 -19.85
CA TRP A 855 -6.20 10.33 -19.26
C TRP A 855 -5.38 9.80 -18.08
N TRP A 856 -4.07 9.99 -18.13
CA TRP A 856 -3.17 9.28 -17.21
C TRP A 856 -3.15 9.83 -15.78
N ASN A 857 -3.88 10.91 -15.50
CA ASN A 857 -4.17 11.35 -14.14
C ASN A 857 -5.59 10.87 -13.73
N PRO A 858 -5.70 9.83 -12.88
CA PRO A 858 -6.98 9.27 -12.44
C PRO A 858 -7.91 10.30 -11.79
N ALA A 859 -7.37 11.32 -11.12
CA ALA A 859 -8.18 12.34 -10.45
C ALA A 859 -9.04 13.13 -11.45
N VAL A 860 -8.51 13.43 -12.64
CA VAL A 860 -9.25 14.17 -13.69
C VAL A 860 -10.36 13.30 -14.29
N GLU A 861 -10.11 12.01 -14.53
CA GLU A 861 -11.14 11.09 -15.03
C GLU A 861 -12.23 10.84 -13.99
N ASN A 862 -11.84 10.63 -12.73
CA ASN A 862 -12.77 10.48 -11.62
C ASN A 862 -13.63 11.75 -11.49
N GLN A 863 -13.03 12.93 -11.66
CA GLN A 863 -13.75 14.20 -11.67
C GLN A 863 -14.73 14.34 -12.85
N ALA A 864 -14.48 13.69 -13.99
CA ALA A 864 -15.44 13.64 -15.09
C ALA A 864 -16.57 12.62 -14.82
N THR A 865 -16.22 11.44 -14.31
CA THR A 865 -17.16 10.37 -13.94
C THR A 865 -18.13 10.80 -12.84
N ASP A 866 -17.61 11.46 -11.81
CA ASP A 866 -18.35 11.97 -10.66
C ASP A 866 -19.30 13.12 -11.02
N ARG A 867 -19.54 13.42 -12.31
CA ARG A 867 -20.62 14.31 -12.76
C ARG A 867 -21.94 13.55 -12.95
N ALA A 868 -21.86 12.26 -13.31
CA ALA A 868 -22.99 11.34 -13.36
C ALA A 868 -23.24 10.68 -11.99
N PHE A 869 -22.17 10.41 -11.23
CA PHE A 869 -22.23 9.85 -9.88
C PHE A 869 -22.28 10.94 -8.80
N ARG A 870 -23.42 11.64 -8.73
CA ARG A 870 -23.71 12.74 -7.78
C ARG A 870 -25.03 12.55 -7.06
N ILE A 871 -25.21 13.27 -5.96
CA ILE A 871 -26.49 13.42 -5.27
C ILE A 871 -27.57 13.84 -6.28
N GLY A 872 -28.67 13.08 -6.31
CA GLY A 872 -29.72 13.20 -7.33
C GLY A 872 -29.71 12.08 -8.36
N GLN A 873 -28.63 11.28 -8.42
CA GLN A 873 -28.59 10.01 -9.13
C GLN A 873 -29.49 8.98 -8.43
N ARG A 874 -30.33 8.30 -9.19
CA ARG A 874 -31.29 7.29 -8.69
C ARG A 874 -31.04 5.89 -9.23
N ARG A 875 -30.07 5.73 -10.14
CA ARG A 875 -29.71 4.48 -10.80
C ARG A 875 -28.23 4.19 -10.57
N ASP A 876 -27.88 2.91 -10.55
CA ASP A 876 -26.48 2.48 -10.49
C ASP A 876 -25.71 3.01 -11.70
N VAL A 877 -24.52 3.53 -11.45
CA VAL A 877 -23.70 4.19 -12.48
C VAL A 877 -22.64 3.22 -12.99
N GLN A 878 -22.69 2.93 -14.29
CA GLN A 878 -21.71 2.10 -14.96
C GLN A 878 -20.67 2.97 -15.69
N VAL A 879 -19.41 2.81 -15.31
CA VAL A 879 -18.27 3.56 -15.82
C VAL A 879 -17.37 2.61 -16.61
N ARG A 880 -17.23 2.88 -17.92
CA ARG A 880 -16.41 2.08 -18.84
C ARG A 880 -15.20 2.89 -19.29
N LYS A 881 -14.00 2.37 -19.07
CA LYS A 881 -12.73 3.00 -19.50
C LYS A 881 -12.16 2.19 -20.66
N LEU A 882 -12.11 2.78 -21.86
CA LEU A 882 -11.62 2.05 -23.05
C LEU A 882 -10.10 2.06 -23.10
N VAL A 883 -9.50 0.88 -23.28
CA VAL A 883 -8.05 0.68 -23.37
C VAL A 883 -7.72 -0.20 -24.56
N CYS A 884 -6.77 0.24 -25.41
CA CYS A 884 -6.29 -0.61 -26.51
C CYS A 884 -5.27 -1.65 -26.05
N VAL A 885 -5.52 -2.93 -26.34
CA VAL A 885 -4.65 -4.08 -26.00
C VAL A 885 -3.29 -3.98 -26.69
N GLY A 886 -2.23 -4.34 -25.98
CA GLY A 886 -0.86 -4.35 -26.46
C GLY A 886 -0.30 -2.97 -26.80
N THR A 887 -0.96 -1.89 -26.36
CA THR A 887 -0.53 -0.50 -26.61
C THR A 887 0.01 0.18 -25.36
N VAL A 888 0.51 1.40 -25.54
CA VAL A 888 0.86 2.31 -24.44
C VAL A 888 -0.31 2.53 -23.47
N GLU A 889 -1.56 2.47 -23.92
CA GLU A 889 -2.71 2.64 -23.03
C GLU A 889 -2.84 1.51 -22.02
N GLU A 890 -2.66 0.24 -22.45
CA GLU A 890 -2.76 -0.92 -21.56
C GLU A 890 -1.62 -0.95 -20.55
N ARG A 891 -0.39 -0.69 -20.99
CA ARG A 891 0.77 -0.69 -20.08
C ARG A 891 0.67 0.40 -19.02
N ILE A 892 0.17 1.59 -19.40
CA ILE A 892 -0.07 2.66 -18.42
C ILE A 892 -1.22 2.26 -17.48
N ASP A 893 -2.28 1.64 -17.98
CA ASP A 893 -3.39 1.13 -17.16
C ASP A 893 -2.93 0.08 -16.14
N GLU A 894 -2.09 -0.86 -16.56
CA GLU A 894 -1.45 -1.85 -15.69
C GLU A 894 -0.53 -1.20 -14.65
N MET A 895 0.23 -0.17 -15.02
CA MET A 895 1.04 0.59 -14.06
C MET A 895 0.18 1.34 -13.04
N LEU A 896 -0.96 1.92 -13.47
CA LEU A 896 -1.90 2.63 -12.61
C LEU A 896 -2.66 1.70 -11.66
N THR A 897 -2.92 0.46 -12.06
CA THR A 897 -3.65 -0.56 -11.29
C THR A 897 -2.73 -1.54 -10.52
N GLY A 898 -1.42 -1.49 -10.79
CA GLY A 898 -0.39 -2.28 -10.11
C GLY A 898 -0.03 -1.77 -8.71
N LYS A 899 1.15 -2.16 -8.20
CA LYS A 899 1.59 -1.84 -6.82
C LYS A 899 1.50 -0.34 -6.50
N GLN A 900 0.99 -0.05 -5.31
CA GLN A 900 0.65 1.29 -4.80
C GLN A 900 1.80 2.32 -4.95
N GLU A 901 3.05 1.91 -4.72
CA GLU A 901 4.25 2.76 -4.88
C GLU A 901 4.50 3.23 -6.34
N LEU A 902 4.20 2.39 -7.34
CA LEU A 902 4.35 2.76 -8.76
C LEU A 902 3.21 3.65 -9.23
N ALA A 903 2.00 3.41 -8.72
CA ALA A 903 0.84 4.24 -8.99
C ALA A 903 1.05 5.68 -8.49
N GLU A 904 1.64 5.87 -7.31
CA GLU A 904 1.95 7.21 -6.76
C GLU A 904 2.92 8.02 -7.65
N ILE A 905 3.92 7.37 -8.25
CA ILE A 905 4.88 8.00 -9.19
C ILE A 905 4.16 8.46 -10.47
N VAL A 906 3.25 7.65 -10.99
CA VAL A 906 2.48 7.94 -12.22
C VAL A 906 1.44 9.04 -11.98
N VAL A 907 0.78 9.02 -10.83
CA VAL A 907 -0.26 10.00 -10.42
C VAL A 907 0.35 11.38 -10.19
N GLY A 908 1.48 11.48 -9.48
CA GLY A 908 2.09 12.76 -9.05
C GLY A 908 2.78 13.58 -10.14
N ALA A 909 3.19 12.95 -11.25
CA ALA A 909 3.97 13.62 -12.32
C ALA A 909 3.15 13.93 -13.59
N GLY A 910 1.92 13.43 -13.71
CA GLY A 910 1.15 13.49 -14.95
C GLY A 910 1.87 12.78 -16.10
N GLU A 911 1.91 13.38 -17.29
CA GLU A 911 2.62 12.82 -18.46
C GLU A 911 4.17 12.91 -18.33
N ASN A 912 4.69 13.64 -17.33
CA ASN A 912 6.09 14.03 -17.30
C ASN A 912 7.05 12.89 -16.96
N TRP A 913 6.65 11.90 -16.14
CA TRP A 913 7.52 10.77 -15.79
C TRP A 913 7.94 9.96 -17.02
N ILE A 914 7.06 9.85 -18.02
CA ILE A 914 7.33 9.16 -19.30
C ILE A 914 8.47 9.86 -20.04
N THR A 915 8.57 11.19 -19.90
CA THR A 915 9.63 11.98 -20.55
C THR A 915 11.01 11.82 -19.89
N GLU A 916 11.06 11.32 -18.65
CA GLU A 916 12.30 11.06 -17.91
C GLU A 916 12.81 9.62 -18.09
N LEU A 917 12.02 8.71 -18.66
CA LEU A 917 12.44 7.33 -18.94
C LEU A 917 13.65 7.29 -19.89
N SER A 918 14.51 6.28 -19.73
CA SER A 918 15.59 6.01 -20.69
C SER A 918 15.03 5.63 -22.06
N THR A 919 15.83 5.75 -23.11
CA THR A 919 15.39 5.41 -24.48
C THR A 919 14.95 3.93 -24.60
N ASP A 920 15.61 3.01 -23.89
CA ASP A 920 15.26 1.59 -23.89
C ASP A 920 13.97 1.33 -23.10
N GLN A 921 13.80 1.97 -21.95
CA GLN A 921 12.56 1.90 -21.16
C GLN A 921 11.37 2.46 -21.95
N LEU A 922 11.58 3.57 -22.65
CA LEU A 922 10.57 4.19 -23.50
C LEU A 922 10.24 3.31 -24.71
N HIS A 923 11.24 2.67 -25.33
CA HIS A 923 11.00 1.71 -26.42
C HIS A 923 10.15 0.53 -25.93
N SER A 924 10.52 -0.05 -24.78
CA SER A 924 9.77 -1.15 -24.16
C SER A 924 8.33 -0.74 -23.84
N LEU A 925 8.11 0.47 -23.29
CA LEU A 925 6.79 0.99 -22.97
C LEU A 925 5.91 1.21 -24.21
N LEU A 926 6.49 1.56 -25.36
CA LEU A 926 5.73 1.97 -26.54
C LEU A 926 5.56 0.87 -27.59
N THR A 927 6.43 -0.15 -27.60
CA THR A 927 6.42 -1.23 -28.61
C THR A 927 5.08 -1.95 -28.66
N LEU A 928 4.47 -2.15 -29.82
CA LEU A 928 3.18 -2.86 -29.89
C LEU A 928 3.34 -4.33 -29.47
N GLY A 929 2.46 -4.83 -28.60
CA GLY A 929 2.41 -6.24 -28.20
C GLY A 929 1.84 -7.15 -29.29
N ASP A 930 2.15 -8.45 -29.22
CA ASP A 930 1.75 -9.44 -30.23
C ASP A 930 0.23 -9.68 -30.26
N ASP A 931 -0.45 -9.51 -29.13
CA ASP A 931 -1.91 -9.70 -28.99
C ASP A 931 -2.74 -8.45 -29.35
N ALA A 932 -2.12 -7.39 -29.89
CA ALA A 932 -2.77 -6.10 -30.10
C ALA A 932 -3.81 -6.06 -31.24
N VAL A 933 -3.77 -7.04 -32.16
CA VAL A 933 -4.68 -7.14 -33.30
C VAL A 933 -5.62 -8.33 -33.09
N GLY A 934 -6.93 -8.07 -33.07
CA GLY A 934 -7.93 -9.13 -33.07
C GLY A 934 -8.15 -9.68 -34.48
N ASP A 935 -8.33 -11.00 -34.59
CA ASP A 935 -8.71 -11.68 -35.84
C ASP A 935 -10.07 -11.19 -36.39
#